data_AF-A0A0V0YGJ1-F1
#
_entry.id   AF-A0A0V0YGJ1-F1
#
_cell.length_a   1.000
_cell.length_b   1.000
_cell.length_c   1.000
_cell.angle_alpha   90.00
_cell.angle_beta   90.00
_cell.angle_gamma   90.00
#
_symmetry.space_group_name_H-M   'P 1'
#
loop_
_entity.id
_entity.type
_entity.pdbx_description
1 polymer ?
#
loop_
_entity_poly.entity_id
_entity_poly.type
_entity_poly.pdbx_seq_one_letter_code
_entity_poly.pdbx_strand_id
1 'polypeptide(L)'
;MLFTVATVILISLKTCMTQVATCKDDGNRDLDWFFVYKPQNVLNTKIIKSERNPAWADSGATIDQRAGHSIVLTMAHYVQNHAEIKVLAYSDDPPNLPPRNEKSKAKGVLLVDNRVDDAAAWFVHTVPKFLAYLGGYSWPAAETAKGHMFLCVSFTEAHLNSVEPFIYANNLPDALLNLHNELSNLVNGVQVRVTPFLGQAKFTTEAAQAVANIEAFGKHTKSFSDIYARVLKNKLAASIRVWAPSDSRSKSICNGQYQLRKIASPMQFAGDQVSREADSAKWALIEGKNTVCFTTNDYKVAEKQIPGAAVCLENAGVYNVFRAAAVNLEACNKSSWAQGVGTCKADNNADLNWYFVYKPPNVLQTKIMQSGLNPTWAPSAQPIERNNGHSIVQTMAHFVADNPNIKVLAYSDDPPNLPPRNEKSKAKGVLLIDNSVVNAAAWFVHTVPKFLSHLGGYSWPQTETAKGHIFLCLSINEESLNAVARAVRYQEPYIYANNLPLALLNQHNELSNLATGVEIRVTPFLEHAKLTTRNNGANVQAFGKHSKSFSDMYEKVLRNKLSARIKIWAPSDVRSKSVCRGQYHLRKIASPMQFAGVQVHREADSAKWALVEGKNTVCLTTNDYKTTEKRIPGAAVCVENAGVYNAFNTAAANVVACNI
;
A
#
# COMPACT_ATOMS: atom_id res chain seq x y z
N MET A 1 10.91 17.65 -24.80
CA MET A 1 10.06 16.71 -24.04
C MET A 1 8.88 17.51 -23.53
N LEU A 2 7.69 17.36 -24.14
CA LEU A 2 6.48 18.01 -23.65
C LEU A 2 6.07 17.36 -22.33
N PHE A 3 5.97 18.19 -21.29
CA PHE A 3 5.33 17.85 -20.02
C PHE A 3 3.81 17.86 -20.25
N THR A 4 3.16 16.70 -20.21
CA THR A 4 1.70 16.65 -20.13
C THR A 4 1.30 16.93 -18.69
N VAL A 5 1.00 18.20 -18.44
CA VAL A 5 0.21 18.66 -17.29
C VAL A 5 -1.16 17.97 -17.33
N ALA A 6 -1.73 17.66 -16.17
CA ALA A 6 -3.07 17.10 -16.05
C ALA A 6 -4.09 17.97 -16.82
N THR A 7 -4.63 17.45 -17.91
CA THR A 7 -5.63 18.13 -18.73
C THR A 7 -7.01 17.60 -18.36
N VAL A 8 -7.79 18.47 -17.74
CA VAL A 8 -9.24 18.36 -17.53
C VAL A 8 -9.93 18.58 -18.89
N ILE A 9 -10.87 17.71 -19.26
CA ILE A 9 -11.84 18.01 -20.34
C ILE A 9 -13.03 18.71 -19.69
N LEU A 10 -13.30 19.94 -20.14
CA LEU A 10 -14.48 20.75 -19.86
C LEU A 10 -15.37 20.69 -21.11
N ILE A 11 -16.59 20.16 -21.01
CA ILE A 11 -17.66 20.29 -22.01
C ILE A 11 -18.76 21.14 -21.37
N SER A 12 -18.94 22.37 -21.86
CA SER A 12 -20.02 23.24 -21.43
C SER A 12 -20.89 23.57 -22.62
N LEU A 13 -22.04 22.90 -22.80
CA LEU A 13 -23.04 23.27 -23.81
C LEU A 13 -24.48 23.02 -23.32
N LYS A 14 -25.43 23.85 -23.79
CA LYS A 14 -26.78 24.09 -23.25
C LYS A 14 -27.89 23.27 -23.95
N THR A 15 -28.75 22.65 -23.12
CA THR A 15 -30.21 22.43 -23.19
C THR A 15 -30.91 21.70 -24.37
N CYS A 16 -31.57 20.59 -24.01
CA CYS A 16 -32.99 20.17 -24.18
C CYS A 16 -33.56 19.72 -25.56
N MET A 17 -33.77 18.40 -25.77
CA MET A 17 -35.06 17.65 -25.70
C MET A 17 -34.88 16.19 -26.19
N THR A 18 -35.55 15.24 -25.51
CA THR A 18 -35.60 13.77 -25.75
C THR A 18 -34.25 13.05 -25.89
N GLN A 19 -33.69 12.68 -24.74
CA GLN A 19 -32.46 11.88 -24.65
C GLN A 19 -32.76 10.39 -24.87
N VAL A 20 -31.97 9.72 -25.72
CA VAL A 20 -32.22 8.31 -26.07
C VAL A 20 -31.17 7.37 -25.46
N ALA A 21 -29.98 7.88 -25.07
CA ALA A 21 -28.95 7.13 -24.35
C ALA A 21 -28.98 7.39 -22.84
N THR A 22 -30.04 6.96 -22.16
CA THR A 22 -30.23 7.16 -20.70
C THR A 22 -30.66 5.86 -20.01
N CYS A 23 -30.40 5.75 -18.71
CA CYS A 23 -30.88 4.66 -17.87
C CYS A 23 -32.39 4.70 -17.74
N LYS A 24 -33.04 3.54 -17.84
CA LYS A 24 -34.51 3.43 -17.80
C LYS A 24 -34.99 2.54 -16.67
N ASP A 25 -36.07 2.96 -16.00
CA ASP A 25 -36.77 2.14 -15.01
C ASP A 25 -37.74 1.14 -15.68
N ASP A 26 -38.36 0.26 -14.89
CA ASP A 26 -39.27 -0.78 -15.43
C ASP A 26 -40.52 -0.22 -16.12
N GLY A 27 -40.87 1.06 -15.85
CA GLY A 27 -41.95 1.80 -16.49
C GLY A 27 -41.50 2.65 -17.68
N ASN A 28 -40.28 2.43 -18.19
CA ASN A 28 -39.67 3.17 -19.30
C ASN A 28 -39.44 4.66 -19.03
N ARG A 29 -39.31 5.05 -17.75
CA ARG A 29 -38.95 6.43 -17.37
C ARG A 29 -37.44 6.57 -17.27
N ASP A 30 -36.95 7.73 -17.65
CA ASP A 30 -35.53 8.05 -17.61
C ASP A 30 -35.07 8.28 -16.17
N LEU A 31 -33.86 7.79 -15.87
CA LEU A 31 -33.22 7.77 -14.56
C LEU A 31 -31.80 8.29 -14.67
N ASP A 32 -31.31 8.91 -13.60
CA ASP A 32 -29.91 9.31 -13.49
C ASP A 32 -28.99 8.11 -13.24
N TRP A 33 -29.51 7.14 -12.48
CA TRP A 33 -28.84 5.88 -12.17
C TRP A 33 -29.82 4.85 -11.61
N PHE A 34 -29.42 3.57 -11.68
CA PHE A 34 -30.03 2.48 -10.93
C PHE A 34 -29.01 1.37 -10.61
N PHE A 35 -29.29 0.60 -9.56
CA PHE A 35 -28.74 -0.74 -9.38
C PHE A 35 -29.83 -1.79 -9.53
N VAL A 36 -29.49 -2.90 -10.18
CA VAL A 36 -30.31 -4.13 -10.16
C VAL A 36 -29.48 -5.23 -9.52
N TYR A 37 -30.08 -5.95 -8.57
CA TYR A 37 -29.50 -7.14 -7.96
C TYR A 37 -30.35 -8.37 -8.27
N LYS A 38 -29.70 -9.42 -8.76
CA LYS A 38 -30.28 -10.73 -9.06
C LYS A 38 -29.72 -11.74 -8.07
N PRO A 39 -30.48 -12.20 -7.05
CA PRO A 39 -29.98 -13.14 -6.05
C PRO A 39 -29.67 -14.53 -6.62
N GLN A 40 -28.90 -15.32 -5.88
CA GLN A 40 -28.58 -16.70 -6.25
C GLN A 40 -29.84 -17.58 -6.39
N ASN A 41 -29.86 -18.47 -7.39
CA ASN A 41 -30.93 -19.45 -7.65
C ASN A 41 -32.34 -18.90 -7.97
N VAL A 42 -32.48 -17.59 -8.21
CA VAL A 42 -33.76 -16.98 -8.58
C VAL A 42 -33.60 -16.10 -9.83
N LEU A 43 -34.71 -15.90 -10.56
CA LEU A 43 -34.77 -15.00 -11.73
C LEU A 43 -35.42 -13.65 -11.41
N ASN A 44 -36.15 -13.56 -10.28
CA ASN A 44 -36.63 -12.28 -9.76
C ASN A 44 -35.43 -11.40 -9.40
N THR A 45 -35.56 -10.10 -9.65
CA THR A 45 -34.54 -9.13 -9.32
C THR A 45 -35.11 -8.02 -8.45
N LYS A 46 -34.22 -7.35 -7.75
CA LYS A 46 -34.52 -6.15 -6.99
C LYS A 46 -33.89 -4.96 -7.67
N ILE A 47 -34.58 -3.83 -7.69
CA ILE A 47 -34.10 -2.57 -8.23
C ILE A 47 -34.06 -1.50 -7.14
N ILE A 48 -33.02 -0.67 -7.15
CA ILE A 48 -32.93 0.58 -6.40
C ILE A 48 -32.51 1.67 -7.38
N LYS A 49 -33.18 2.82 -7.36
CA LYS A 49 -33.06 3.83 -8.41
C LYS A 49 -32.91 5.24 -7.86
N SER A 50 -32.57 6.16 -8.76
CA SER A 50 -32.47 7.61 -8.52
C SER A 50 -33.82 8.21 -8.13
N GLU A 51 -34.13 8.20 -6.84
CA GLU A 51 -35.32 8.83 -6.27
C GLU A 51 -35.00 9.46 -4.91
N ARG A 52 -35.96 10.18 -4.32
CA ARG A 52 -35.74 10.93 -3.07
C ARG A 52 -35.32 10.03 -1.90
N ASN A 53 -35.89 8.84 -1.79
CA ASN A 53 -35.63 7.86 -0.72
C ASN A 53 -35.37 6.48 -1.33
N PRO A 54 -34.16 6.24 -1.88
CA PRO A 54 -33.87 4.98 -2.57
C PRO A 54 -34.01 3.77 -1.65
N ALA A 55 -34.81 2.80 -2.06
CA ALA A 55 -34.96 1.50 -1.40
C ALA A 55 -34.98 0.37 -2.43
N TRP A 56 -34.67 -0.85 -2.00
CA TRP A 56 -34.88 -2.03 -2.84
C TRP A 56 -36.37 -2.28 -3.04
N ALA A 57 -36.80 -2.41 -4.29
CA ALA A 57 -38.14 -2.84 -4.69
C ALA A 57 -38.03 -4.05 -5.64
N ASP A 58 -39.11 -4.82 -5.76
CA ASP A 58 -39.21 -5.84 -6.81
C ASP A 58 -39.17 -5.19 -8.19
N SER A 59 -38.38 -5.75 -9.10
CA SER A 59 -38.42 -5.35 -10.51
C SER A 59 -39.74 -5.78 -11.14
N GLY A 60 -40.18 -5.05 -12.17
CA GLY A 60 -41.44 -5.30 -12.86
C GLY A 60 -41.56 -6.65 -13.57
N ALA A 61 -40.44 -7.31 -13.87
CA ALA A 61 -40.40 -8.64 -14.47
C ALA A 61 -39.11 -9.40 -14.07
N THR A 62 -39.09 -10.72 -14.29
CA THR A 62 -37.88 -11.54 -14.08
C THR A 62 -36.79 -11.21 -15.11
N ILE A 63 -35.53 -11.42 -14.74
CA ILE A 63 -34.35 -11.03 -15.54
C ILE A 63 -34.29 -11.68 -16.93
N ASP A 64 -34.98 -12.79 -17.16
CA ASP A 64 -35.01 -13.55 -18.40
C ASP A 64 -36.13 -13.13 -19.35
N GLN A 65 -37.04 -12.24 -18.93
CA GLN A 65 -38.11 -11.71 -19.77
C GLN A 65 -37.58 -10.64 -20.74
N ARG A 66 -38.22 -10.54 -21.90
CA ARG A 66 -37.84 -9.61 -22.98
C ARG A 66 -38.58 -8.27 -22.93
N ALA A 67 -39.32 -7.99 -21.86
CA ALA A 67 -40.08 -6.75 -21.67
C ALA A 67 -40.34 -6.51 -20.17
N GLY A 68 -40.70 -5.28 -19.81
CA GLY A 68 -41.11 -4.92 -18.44
C GLY A 68 -39.98 -4.88 -17.41
N HIS A 69 -38.72 -4.86 -17.86
CA HIS A 69 -37.54 -4.80 -16.99
C HIS A 69 -36.59 -3.69 -17.45
N SER A 70 -36.14 -2.88 -16.50
CA SER A 70 -35.17 -1.77 -16.62
C SER A 70 -33.93 -2.09 -17.46
N ILE A 71 -33.32 -3.26 -17.28
CA ILE A 71 -32.15 -3.67 -18.08
C ILE A 71 -32.51 -3.83 -19.55
N VAL A 72 -33.66 -4.44 -19.86
CA VAL A 72 -34.15 -4.60 -21.24
C VAL A 72 -34.41 -3.24 -21.87
N LEU A 73 -35.09 -2.35 -21.13
CA LEU A 73 -35.45 -1.02 -21.60
C LEU A 73 -34.21 -0.15 -21.83
N THR A 74 -33.24 -0.19 -20.91
CA THR A 74 -31.97 0.54 -21.03
C THR A 74 -31.13 0.00 -22.19
N MET A 75 -31.08 -1.31 -22.38
CA MET A 75 -30.29 -1.96 -23.43
C MET A 75 -31.04 -2.10 -24.77
N ALA A 76 -32.22 -1.48 -24.93
CA ALA A 76 -33.00 -1.57 -26.16
C ALA A 76 -32.19 -1.14 -27.40
N HIS A 77 -31.49 0.00 -27.31
CA HIS A 77 -30.63 0.52 -28.38
C HIS A 77 -29.32 -0.26 -28.59
N TYR A 78 -28.98 -1.15 -27.66
CA TYR A 78 -27.83 -2.05 -27.78
C TYR A 78 -28.20 -3.34 -28.54
N VAL A 79 -29.39 -3.88 -28.29
CA VAL A 79 -29.88 -5.11 -28.94
C VAL A 79 -30.59 -4.86 -30.26
N GLN A 80 -31.04 -3.64 -30.52
CA GLN A 80 -31.64 -3.20 -31.77
C GLN A 80 -30.87 -1.99 -32.30
N ASN A 81 -30.41 -2.08 -33.55
CA ASN A 81 -29.62 -1.01 -34.17
C ASN A 81 -30.48 0.24 -34.35
N HIS A 82 -30.07 1.33 -33.70
CA HIS A 82 -30.65 2.66 -33.90
C HIS A 82 -29.54 3.57 -34.42
N ALA A 83 -29.81 4.34 -35.48
CA ALA A 83 -28.79 5.15 -36.14
C ALA A 83 -28.19 6.21 -35.21
N GLU A 84 -28.99 6.63 -34.24
CA GLU A 84 -28.74 7.69 -33.28
C GLU A 84 -27.84 7.27 -32.12
N ILE A 85 -27.79 5.98 -31.78
CA ILE A 85 -27.06 5.50 -30.61
C ILE A 85 -25.81 4.75 -31.02
N LYS A 86 -24.68 5.18 -30.48
CA LYS A 86 -23.38 4.53 -30.64
C LYS A 86 -23.01 3.77 -29.38
N VAL A 87 -22.26 2.71 -29.58
CA VAL A 87 -22.05 1.63 -28.63
C VAL A 87 -20.57 1.31 -28.58
N LEU A 88 -20.05 1.20 -27.37
CA LEU A 88 -18.81 0.51 -27.07
C LEU A 88 -19.09 -0.54 -25.98
N ALA A 89 -18.85 -1.81 -26.29
CA ALA A 89 -19.10 -2.92 -25.38
C ALA A 89 -17.81 -3.69 -25.08
N TYR A 90 -17.61 -4.03 -23.82
CA TYR A 90 -16.41 -4.65 -23.32
C TYR A 90 -16.71 -5.78 -22.34
N SER A 91 -15.95 -6.88 -22.41
CA SER A 91 -16.11 -8.05 -21.54
C SER A 91 -14.92 -8.99 -21.67
N ASP A 92 -14.51 -9.62 -20.57
CA ASP A 92 -13.56 -10.74 -20.51
C ASP A 92 -14.18 -12.09 -20.95
N ASP A 93 -15.50 -12.20 -20.90
CA ASP A 93 -16.24 -13.37 -21.37
C ASP A 93 -17.46 -12.91 -22.17
N PRO A 94 -17.27 -12.37 -23.38
CA PRO A 94 -18.35 -11.86 -24.21
C PRO A 94 -19.21 -13.00 -24.80
N PRO A 95 -20.50 -12.76 -25.06
CA PRO A 95 -21.37 -13.76 -25.70
C PRO A 95 -20.88 -14.12 -27.11
N ASN A 96 -21.13 -15.37 -27.50
CA ASN A 96 -20.82 -15.92 -28.84
C ASN A 96 -19.33 -15.89 -29.25
N LEU A 97 -18.44 -15.62 -28.30
CA LEU A 97 -17.00 -15.64 -28.47
C LEU A 97 -16.38 -16.52 -27.38
N PRO A 98 -15.22 -17.16 -27.62
CA PRO A 98 -14.46 -17.77 -26.54
C PRO A 98 -14.04 -16.69 -25.53
N PRO A 99 -13.78 -17.04 -24.26
CA PRO A 99 -13.23 -16.10 -23.29
C PRO A 99 -11.99 -15.40 -23.87
N ARG A 100 -11.94 -14.07 -23.78
CA ARG A 100 -10.87 -13.23 -24.36
C ARG A 100 -10.26 -12.39 -23.25
N ASN A 101 -8.93 -12.27 -23.27
CA ASN A 101 -8.18 -11.40 -22.37
C ASN A 101 -8.36 -11.75 -20.88
N GLU A 102 -7.72 -12.85 -20.42
CA GLU A 102 -7.63 -13.29 -19.01
C GLU A 102 -7.06 -12.22 -18.06
N LYS A 103 -6.62 -11.07 -18.60
CA LYS A 103 -6.03 -10.01 -17.80
C LYS A 103 -7.10 -9.25 -17.03
N SER A 104 -8.23 -8.86 -17.62
CA SER A 104 -9.27 -8.03 -16.96
C SER A 104 -10.54 -8.83 -16.62
N LYS A 105 -11.34 -8.36 -15.66
CA LYS A 105 -12.67 -8.93 -15.31
C LYS A 105 -13.84 -7.97 -15.56
N ALA A 106 -13.56 -6.85 -16.23
CA ALA A 106 -14.51 -5.76 -16.43
C ALA A 106 -15.50 -6.09 -17.55
N LYS A 107 -16.79 -5.83 -17.30
CA LYS A 107 -17.88 -6.04 -18.27
C LYS A 107 -18.82 -4.84 -18.29
N GLY A 108 -19.22 -4.39 -19.46
CA GLY A 108 -20.14 -3.27 -19.59
C GLY A 108 -20.34 -2.75 -21.01
N VAL A 109 -21.23 -1.77 -21.12
CA VAL A 109 -21.64 -1.11 -22.36
C VAL A 109 -21.67 0.40 -22.11
N LEU A 110 -21.07 1.16 -23.01
CA LEU A 110 -21.23 2.60 -23.11
C LEU A 110 -22.17 2.89 -24.28
N LEU A 111 -23.28 3.57 -24.00
CA LEU A 111 -24.22 4.11 -24.98
C LEU A 111 -23.99 5.60 -25.11
N VAL A 112 -23.93 6.10 -26.34
CA VAL A 112 -23.72 7.53 -26.65
C VAL A 112 -24.74 7.96 -27.69
N ASP A 113 -25.55 8.99 -27.40
CA ASP A 113 -26.39 9.63 -28.42
C ASP A 113 -25.50 10.48 -29.32
N ASN A 114 -25.59 10.27 -30.63
CA ASN A 114 -24.77 11.00 -31.61
C ASN A 114 -25.50 12.19 -32.25
N ARG A 115 -26.75 12.47 -31.85
CA ARG A 115 -27.52 13.62 -32.34
C ARG A 115 -27.42 14.82 -31.41
N VAL A 116 -27.25 14.57 -30.11
CA VAL A 116 -27.19 15.58 -29.06
C VAL A 116 -25.84 15.41 -28.35
N ASP A 117 -25.08 16.50 -28.24
CA ASP A 117 -23.66 16.47 -27.83
C ASP A 117 -23.44 16.20 -26.31
N ASP A 118 -24.41 15.64 -25.58
CA ASP A 118 -24.37 15.59 -24.11
C ASP A 118 -25.14 14.43 -23.44
N ALA A 119 -25.53 13.35 -24.14
CA ALA A 119 -26.26 12.24 -23.51
C ALA A 119 -25.55 10.89 -23.66
N ALA A 120 -25.12 10.31 -22.54
CA ALA A 120 -24.51 8.98 -22.50
C ALA A 120 -24.96 8.17 -21.27
N ALA A 121 -25.01 6.85 -21.44
CA ALA A 121 -25.28 5.90 -20.37
C ALA A 121 -24.17 4.86 -20.27
N TRP A 122 -23.65 4.65 -19.06
CA TRP A 122 -22.66 3.62 -18.77
C TRP A 122 -23.29 2.50 -17.95
N PHE A 123 -23.36 1.33 -18.57
CA PHE A 123 -23.93 0.12 -18.02
C PHE A 123 -22.82 -0.86 -17.65
N VAL A 124 -22.74 -1.25 -16.37
CA VAL A 124 -21.70 -2.14 -15.83
C VAL A 124 -22.36 -3.36 -15.20
N HIS A 125 -21.81 -4.55 -15.41
CA HIS A 125 -22.38 -5.79 -14.88
C HIS A 125 -21.33 -6.84 -14.51
N THR A 126 -21.80 -7.93 -13.89
CA THR A 126 -20.96 -9.07 -13.45
C THR A 126 -21.19 -10.35 -14.23
N VAL A 127 -22.16 -10.36 -15.14
CA VAL A 127 -22.64 -11.57 -15.83
C VAL A 127 -21.73 -11.95 -17.01
N PRO A 128 -21.10 -13.13 -17.03
CA PRO A 128 -20.41 -13.64 -18.22
C PRO A 128 -21.40 -14.01 -19.33
N LYS A 129 -20.96 -13.94 -20.59
CA LYS A 129 -21.73 -14.29 -21.79
C LYS A 129 -23.05 -13.50 -21.94
N PHE A 130 -23.09 -12.30 -21.37
CA PHE A 130 -24.19 -11.35 -21.43
C PHE A 130 -23.65 -10.02 -21.93
N LEU A 131 -24.28 -9.26 -22.82
CA LEU A 131 -25.43 -9.47 -23.70
C LEU A 131 -24.94 -9.30 -25.15
N ALA A 132 -25.54 -9.99 -26.13
CA ALA A 132 -25.04 -9.97 -27.50
C ALA A 132 -25.44 -8.68 -28.24
N TYR A 133 -24.46 -7.97 -28.81
CA TYR A 133 -24.70 -6.79 -29.64
C TYR A 133 -25.52 -7.18 -30.86
N LEU A 134 -26.66 -6.51 -31.07
CA LEU A 134 -27.64 -6.81 -32.13
C LEU A 134 -28.19 -8.26 -32.13
N GLY A 135 -28.09 -8.98 -31.01
CA GLY A 135 -28.49 -10.38 -30.89
C GLY A 135 -29.84 -10.63 -30.22
N GLY A 136 -30.57 -9.55 -29.86
CA GLY A 136 -31.76 -9.63 -29.01
C GLY A 136 -31.44 -9.90 -27.54
N TYR A 137 -32.41 -9.62 -26.67
CA TYR A 137 -32.25 -9.84 -25.22
C TYR A 137 -32.26 -11.34 -24.87
N SER A 138 -31.26 -11.79 -24.12
CA SER A 138 -31.16 -13.18 -23.63
C SER A 138 -30.38 -13.26 -22.32
N TRP A 139 -30.89 -14.07 -21.38
CA TRP A 139 -30.25 -14.36 -20.10
C TRP A 139 -29.43 -15.68 -20.17
N PRO A 140 -28.15 -15.69 -19.74
CA PRO A 140 -27.37 -16.92 -19.68
C PRO A 140 -27.87 -17.86 -18.57
N ALA A 141 -28.52 -18.96 -18.94
CA ALA A 141 -29.12 -19.90 -17.99
C ALA A 141 -28.14 -20.42 -16.90
N ALA A 142 -26.86 -20.60 -17.26
CA ALA A 142 -25.81 -21.04 -16.33
C ALA A 142 -25.56 -20.05 -15.17
N GLU A 143 -25.90 -18.77 -15.35
CA GLU A 143 -25.71 -17.72 -14.35
C GLU A 143 -26.94 -17.58 -13.42
N THR A 144 -27.97 -18.41 -13.61
CA THR A 144 -29.13 -18.47 -12.70
C THR A 144 -28.73 -18.89 -11.28
N ALA A 145 -27.73 -19.76 -11.15
CA ALA A 145 -27.27 -20.25 -9.85
C ALA A 145 -26.50 -19.21 -9.02
N LYS A 146 -26.07 -18.08 -9.62
CA LYS A 146 -25.22 -17.08 -8.95
C LYS A 146 -25.92 -15.75 -8.75
N GLY A 147 -25.52 -15.04 -7.71
CA GLY A 147 -25.83 -13.63 -7.50
C GLY A 147 -25.13 -12.74 -8.52
N HIS A 148 -25.82 -11.73 -9.05
CA HIS A 148 -25.28 -10.74 -9.97
C HIS A 148 -25.79 -9.34 -9.67
N MET A 149 -24.95 -8.35 -9.95
CA MET A 149 -25.31 -6.93 -9.84
C MET A 149 -25.03 -6.19 -11.14
N PHE A 150 -25.87 -5.20 -11.40
CA PHE A 150 -25.83 -4.29 -12.53
C PHE A 150 -25.90 -2.86 -12.00
N LEU A 151 -25.20 -1.96 -12.66
CA LEU A 151 -25.22 -0.52 -12.41
C LEU A 151 -25.41 0.18 -13.75
N CYS A 152 -26.36 1.11 -13.82
CA CYS A 152 -26.45 2.07 -14.92
C CYS A 152 -26.27 3.48 -14.37
N VAL A 153 -25.51 4.30 -15.10
CA VAL A 153 -25.32 5.73 -14.80
C VAL A 153 -25.51 6.54 -16.08
N SER A 154 -26.41 7.51 -16.07
CA SER A 154 -26.60 8.51 -17.13
C SER A 154 -25.78 9.75 -16.81
N PHE A 155 -25.08 10.33 -17.78
CA PHE A 155 -24.21 11.49 -17.59
C PHE A 155 -23.99 12.26 -18.91
N THR A 156 -23.56 13.51 -18.77
CA THR A 156 -23.27 14.40 -19.90
C THR A 156 -21.77 14.49 -20.25
N GLU A 157 -20.88 14.08 -19.34
CA GLU A 157 -19.43 14.07 -19.52
C GLU A 157 -18.83 12.73 -19.05
N ALA A 158 -18.18 11.97 -19.96
CA ALA A 158 -17.43 10.77 -19.57
C ALA A 158 -15.93 11.07 -19.47
N HIS A 159 -15.37 10.97 -18.26
CA HIS A 159 -13.94 10.70 -18.07
C HIS A 159 -13.75 9.19 -17.95
N LEU A 160 -13.61 8.50 -19.08
CA LEU A 160 -13.24 7.09 -19.08
C LEU A 160 -11.76 6.97 -18.74
N ASN A 161 -11.48 6.45 -17.55
CA ASN A 161 -10.12 6.19 -17.12
C ASN A 161 -9.66 4.78 -17.43
N SER A 162 -8.35 4.69 -17.67
CA SER A 162 -7.59 3.48 -17.99
C SER A 162 -8.04 2.23 -17.23
N VAL A 163 -8.74 1.38 -17.97
CA VAL A 163 -8.87 -0.06 -17.76
C VAL A 163 -8.42 -0.68 -19.08
N GLU A 164 -7.83 -1.87 -19.07
CA GLU A 164 -7.52 -2.63 -20.30
C GLU A 164 -8.58 -3.72 -20.55
N PRO A 165 -9.88 -3.39 -20.74
CA PRO A 165 -10.88 -4.39 -21.03
C PRO A 165 -10.77 -4.84 -22.50
N PHE A 166 -11.30 -6.02 -22.79
CA PHE A 166 -11.44 -6.48 -24.18
C PHE A 166 -12.71 -5.88 -24.79
N ILE A 167 -12.53 -5.05 -25.83
CA ILE A 167 -13.64 -4.46 -26.60
C ILE A 167 -14.11 -5.50 -27.63
N TYR A 168 -15.40 -5.89 -27.56
CA TYR A 168 -15.96 -6.91 -28.47
C TYR A 168 -17.00 -6.34 -29.45
N ALA A 169 -17.51 -5.14 -29.20
CA ALA A 169 -18.32 -4.38 -30.17
C ALA A 169 -18.03 -2.89 -30.03
N ASN A 170 -17.87 -2.21 -31.17
CA ASN A 170 -17.66 -0.76 -31.23
C ASN A 170 -18.22 -0.22 -32.55
N ASN A 171 -19.04 0.83 -32.49
CA ASN A 171 -19.47 1.59 -33.67
C ASN A 171 -19.36 3.11 -33.46
N LEU A 172 -18.52 3.54 -32.52
CA LEU A 172 -18.24 4.97 -32.29
C LEU A 172 -17.62 5.60 -33.55
N PRO A 173 -18.08 6.77 -34.00
CA PRO A 173 -17.57 7.42 -35.20
C PRO A 173 -16.19 8.02 -34.98
N ASP A 174 -15.37 8.06 -36.03
CA ASP A 174 -14.02 8.63 -35.99
C ASP A 174 -14.00 10.07 -35.47
N ALA A 175 -15.03 10.86 -35.78
CA ALA A 175 -15.18 12.23 -35.25
C ALA A 175 -15.18 12.27 -33.71
N LEU A 176 -15.84 11.30 -33.07
CA LEU A 176 -15.91 11.19 -31.62
C LEU A 176 -14.62 10.62 -31.03
N LEU A 177 -14.00 9.63 -31.69
CA LEU A 177 -12.71 9.09 -31.26
C LEU A 177 -11.58 10.12 -31.37
N ASN A 178 -11.58 10.96 -32.41
CA ASN A 178 -10.60 12.04 -32.59
C ASN A 178 -10.77 13.16 -31.56
N LEU A 179 -11.99 13.36 -31.04
CA LEU A 179 -12.25 14.32 -29.97
C LEU A 179 -11.79 13.79 -28.59
N HIS A 180 -11.75 12.47 -28.40
CA HIS A 180 -11.49 11.82 -27.12
C HIS A 180 -10.32 10.84 -27.19
N ASN A 181 -9.10 11.35 -26.98
CA ASN A 181 -7.87 10.56 -27.02
C ASN A 181 -7.89 9.30 -26.14
N GLU A 182 -8.45 9.36 -24.92
CA GLU A 182 -8.52 8.19 -24.03
C GLU A 182 -9.48 7.10 -24.56
N LEU A 183 -10.59 7.50 -25.17
CA LEU A 183 -11.54 6.59 -25.80
C LEU A 183 -10.97 5.97 -27.07
N SER A 184 -10.27 6.77 -27.88
CA SER A 184 -9.49 6.29 -29.02
C SER A 184 -8.40 5.31 -28.59
N ASN A 185 -7.66 5.62 -27.53
CA ASN A 185 -6.64 4.73 -26.97
C ASN A 185 -7.23 3.40 -26.52
N LEU A 186 -8.40 3.44 -25.86
CA LEU A 186 -9.12 2.26 -25.41
C LEU A 186 -9.55 1.38 -26.60
N VAL A 187 -10.18 1.97 -27.62
CA VAL A 187 -10.63 1.28 -28.84
C VAL A 187 -9.45 0.68 -29.61
N ASN A 188 -8.35 1.43 -29.72
CA ASN A 188 -7.16 1.02 -30.47
C ASN A 188 -6.19 0.13 -29.66
N GLY A 189 -6.53 -0.23 -28.41
CA GLY A 189 -5.70 -1.10 -27.58
C GLY A 189 -4.33 -0.52 -27.22
N VAL A 190 -4.22 0.80 -27.10
CA VAL A 190 -2.97 1.49 -26.78
C VAL A 190 -2.54 1.12 -25.37
N GLN A 191 -1.34 0.53 -25.25
CA GLN A 191 -0.82 0.07 -23.97
C GLN A 191 -0.39 1.22 -23.06
N VAL A 192 -0.73 1.12 -21.78
CA VAL A 192 -0.24 2.04 -20.75
C VAL A 192 1.23 1.75 -20.47
N ARG A 193 2.10 2.69 -20.84
CA ARG A 193 3.57 2.58 -20.66
C ARG A 193 4.14 3.52 -19.59
N VAL A 194 3.38 4.52 -19.17
CA VAL A 194 3.86 5.59 -18.28
C VAL A 194 3.07 5.58 -16.96
N THR A 195 3.76 5.84 -15.86
CA THR A 195 3.16 5.97 -14.52
C THR A 195 2.42 7.30 -14.37
N PRO A 196 1.36 7.38 -13.53
CA PRO A 196 0.92 6.36 -12.57
C PRO A 196 0.05 5.26 -13.19
N PHE A 197 0.24 4.01 -12.74
CA PHE A 197 -0.56 2.83 -13.17
C PHE A 197 -1.94 2.74 -12.48
N LEU A 198 -2.44 3.87 -11.96
CA LEU A 198 -3.72 4.02 -11.28
C LEU A 198 -4.43 5.24 -11.86
N GLY A 199 -5.69 5.09 -12.24
CA GLY A 199 -6.57 6.15 -12.74
C GLY A 199 -7.66 6.51 -11.74
N GLN A 200 -8.13 7.75 -11.79
CA GLN A 200 -9.20 8.29 -10.93
C GLN A 200 -9.94 9.40 -11.67
N ALA A 201 -11.26 9.27 -11.79
CA ALA A 201 -12.15 10.22 -12.48
C ALA A 201 -13.30 10.57 -11.55
N LYS A 202 -13.78 11.81 -11.66
CA LYS A 202 -14.91 12.32 -10.89
C LYS A 202 -15.85 13.03 -11.84
N PHE A 203 -17.12 12.69 -11.77
CA PHE A 203 -18.17 13.31 -12.57
C PHE A 203 -19.50 13.21 -11.81
N THR A 204 -20.53 13.89 -12.31
CA THR A 204 -21.88 13.80 -11.76
C THR A 204 -22.81 13.13 -12.75
N THR A 205 -23.85 12.47 -12.24
CA THR A 205 -24.92 11.97 -13.11
C THR A 205 -25.66 13.13 -13.77
N GLU A 206 -26.48 12.81 -14.77
CA GLU A 206 -27.53 13.71 -15.21
C GLU A 206 -28.41 14.15 -14.02
N ALA A 207 -29.04 15.30 -14.16
CA ALA A 207 -29.87 15.93 -13.14
C ALA A 207 -31.37 15.74 -13.43
N ALA A 208 -31.77 14.57 -13.93
CA ALA A 208 -33.16 14.29 -14.27
C ALA A 208 -34.04 14.17 -13.02
N GLN A 209 -33.52 13.62 -11.91
CA GLN A 209 -34.27 13.45 -10.66
C GLN A 209 -33.42 13.70 -9.40
N ALA A 210 -32.26 13.06 -9.25
CA ALA A 210 -31.41 13.11 -8.07
C ALA A 210 -29.93 12.93 -8.46
N VAL A 211 -29.24 14.05 -8.67
CA VAL A 211 -27.80 14.10 -8.99
C VAL A 211 -26.99 13.33 -7.95
N ALA A 212 -26.15 12.40 -8.42
CA ALA A 212 -25.17 11.71 -7.59
C ALA A 212 -23.74 12.00 -8.06
N ASN A 213 -22.81 12.12 -7.11
CA ASN A 213 -21.39 12.18 -7.44
C ASN A 213 -20.89 10.78 -7.73
N ILE A 214 -20.20 10.63 -8.85
CA ILE A 214 -19.56 9.39 -9.27
C ILE A 214 -18.05 9.55 -9.24
N GLU A 215 -17.38 8.55 -8.68
CA GLU A 215 -15.94 8.45 -8.70
C GLU A 215 -15.51 7.09 -9.28
N ALA A 216 -14.81 7.12 -10.40
CA ALA A 216 -14.33 5.92 -11.08
C ALA A 216 -12.83 5.74 -10.86
N PHE A 217 -12.44 4.54 -10.44
CA PHE A 217 -11.04 4.15 -10.23
C PHE A 217 -10.64 3.05 -11.20
N GLY A 218 -9.41 3.14 -11.71
CA GLY A 218 -8.78 2.12 -12.54
C GLY A 218 -7.44 1.69 -11.96
N LYS A 219 -7.11 0.40 -12.04
CA LYS A 219 -5.77 -0.11 -11.77
C LYS A 219 -5.28 -0.99 -12.91
N HIS A 220 -4.02 -0.82 -13.27
CA HIS A 220 -3.35 -1.62 -14.28
C HIS A 220 -2.55 -2.77 -13.65
N THR A 221 -2.25 -3.85 -14.41
CA THR A 221 -1.44 -5.01 -13.94
C THR A 221 -0.13 -4.59 -13.26
N LYS A 222 0.61 -3.68 -13.92
CA LYS A 222 1.87 -3.09 -13.45
C LYS A 222 1.77 -2.31 -12.13
N SER A 223 0.57 -2.02 -11.61
CA SER A 223 0.40 -1.35 -10.32
C SER A 223 0.63 -2.28 -9.12
N PHE A 224 0.49 -3.60 -9.31
CA PHE A 224 0.51 -4.62 -8.25
C PHE A 224 -0.35 -4.26 -7.02
N SER A 225 -1.39 -3.44 -7.24
CA SER A 225 -2.18 -2.84 -6.18
C SER A 225 -3.47 -3.63 -5.96
N ASP A 226 -3.84 -3.77 -4.69
CA ASP A 226 -5.14 -4.28 -4.28
C ASP A 226 -6.19 -3.16 -4.43
N ILE A 227 -7.30 -3.42 -5.15
CA ILE A 227 -8.31 -2.38 -5.42
C ILE A 227 -8.94 -1.85 -4.12
N TYR A 228 -9.08 -2.68 -3.10
CA TYR A 228 -9.73 -2.31 -1.85
C TYR A 228 -8.75 -1.57 -0.92
N ALA A 229 -7.68 -2.24 -0.50
CA ALA A 229 -6.75 -1.78 0.52
C ALA A 229 -5.79 -0.68 0.03
N ARG A 230 -5.37 -0.72 -1.24
CA ARG A 230 -4.36 0.19 -1.78
C ARG A 230 -4.93 1.28 -2.68
N VAL A 231 -6.05 1.03 -3.35
CA VAL A 231 -6.75 2.03 -4.17
C VAL A 231 -7.85 2.71 -3.36
N LEU A 232 -8.99 2.05 -3.15
CA LEU A 232 -10.17 2.68 -2.51
C LEU A 232 -9.86 3.23 -1.11
N LYS A 233 -9.36 2.40 -0.19
CA LYS A 233 -9.08 2.81 1.21
C LYS A 233 -8.12 4.00 1.30
N ASN A 234 -7.05 3.99 0.51
CA ASN A 234 -6.01 5.01 0.57
C ASN A 234 -6.38 6.28 -0.18
N LYS A 235 -7.02 6.16 -1.35
CA LYS A 235 -7.42 7.32 -2.18
C LYS A 235 -8.59 8.07 -1.56
N LEU A 236 -9.53 7.34 -0.96
CA LEU A 236 -10.69 7.93 -0.28
C LEU A 236 -10.41 8.27 1.18
N ALA A 237 -9.25 7.84 1.72
CA ALA A 237 -8.83 8.05 3.10
C ALA A 237 -9.97 7.74 4.09
N ALA A 238 -10.49 6.52 4.01
CA ALA A 238 -11.65 6.08 4.78
C ALA A 238 -11.59 4.59 5.07
N SER A 239 -12.22 4.17 6.18
CA SER A 239 -12.41 2.75 6.46
C SER A 239 -13.40 2.16 5.44
N ILE A 240 -13.21 0.90 5.07
CA ILE A 240 -14.05 0.23 4.08
C ILE A 240 -14.58 -1.12 4.57
N ARG A 241 -15.81 -1.45 4.19
CA ARG A 241 -16.37 -2.81 4.33
C ARG A 241 -16.43 -3.48 2.96
N VAL A 242 -16.01 -4.72 2.83
CA VAL A 242 -15.86 -5.40 1.53
C VAL A 242 -16.76 -6.63 1.44
N TRP A 243 -17.52 -6.71 0.35
CA TRP A 243 -18.19 -7.91 -0.13
C TRP A 243 -17.64 -8.30 -1.50
N ALA A 244 -16.82 -9.34 -1.53
CA ALA A 244 -16.33 -9.97 -2.76
C ALA A 244 -15.88 -11.41 -2.46
N PRO A 245 -15.77 -12.31 -3.45
CA PRO A 245 -15.09 -13.59 -3.27
C PRO A 245 -13.69 -13.37 -2.70
N SER A 246 -13.29 -14.15 -1.70
CA SER A 246 -12.00 -13.95 -1.00
C SER A 246 -11.25 -15.24 -0.77
N ASP A 247 -9.92 -15.18 -0.69
CA ASP A 247 -9.09 -16.31 -0.26
C ASP A 247 -8.81 -16.27 1.25
N SER A 248 -8.31 -17.37 1.82
CA SER A 248 -8.00 -17.48 3.26
C SER A 248 -6.90 -16.52 3.74
N ARG A 249 -6.12 -15.97 2.80
CA ARG A 249 -5.03 -15.03 3.06
C ARG A 249 -5.52 -13.58 3.12
N SER A 250 -6.60 -13.26 2.43
CA SER A 250 -7.17 -11.92 2.35
C SER A 250 -8.11 -11.69 3.53
N LYS A 251 -7.52 -11.33 4.68
CA LYS A 251 -8.21 -11.10 5.96
C LYS A 251 -8.60 -9.63 6.15
N SER A 252 -9.53 -9.37 7.06
CA SER A 252 -9.80 -8.00 7.55
C SER A 252 -8.53 -7.35 8.10
N ILE A 253 -8.25 -6.10 7.69
CA ILE A 253 -7.15 -5.25 8.15
C ILE A 253 -7.71 -4.23 9.12
N CYS A 254 -7.51 -4.44 10.42
CA CYS A 254 -8.13 -3.60 11.46
C CYS A 254 -7.17 -2.64 12.16
N ASN A 255 -5.93 -2.60 11.71
CA ASN A 255 -4.87 -1.77 12.28
C ASN A 255 -4.66 -0.51 11.41
N GLY A 256 -4.16 0.56 12.03
CA GLY A 256 -3.95 1.85 11.38
C GLY A 256 -5.17 2.78 11.47
N GLN A 257 -5.06 3.97 10.85
CA GLN A 257 -6.10 5.00 10.90
C GLN A 257 -7.41 4.57 10.19
N TYR A 258 -7.30 3.82 9.09
CA TYR A 258 -8.43 3.33 8.31
C TYR A 258 -8.42 1.80 8.19
N GLN A 259 -9.55 1.18 8.52
CA GLN A 259 -9.73 -0.27 8.53
C GLN A 259 -10.28 -0.77 7.18
N LEU A 260 -9.96 -2.01 6.82
CA LEU A 260 -10.65 -2.78 5.79
C LEU A 260 -11.26 -3.98 6.48
N ARG A 261 -12.59 -4.11 6.49
CA ARG A 261 -13.26 -5.24 7.15
C ARG A 261 -14.08 -6.03 6.15
N LYS A 262 -13.93 -7.35 6.15
CA LYS A 262 -14.79 -8.23 5.38
C LYS A 262 -16.16 -8.30 6.03
N ILE A 263 -17.19 -8.26 5.21
CA ILE A 263 -18.55 -8.56 5.64
C ILE A 263 -18.63 -10.08 5.92
N ALA A 264 -19.40 -10.50 6.92
CA ALA A 264 -19.57 -11.92 7.21
C ALA A 264 -20.45 -12.58 6.12
N SER A 265 -20.09 -13.80 5.71
CA SER A 265 -20.91 -14.63 4.83
C SER A 265 -21.57 -15.74 5.68
N PRO A 266 -22.87 -16.04 5.49
CA PRO A 266 -23.82 -15.36 4.60
C PRO A 266 -24.34 -14.03 5.18
N MET A 267 -24.98 -13.21 4.33
CA MET A 267 -25.67 -11.97 4.73
C MET A 267 -27.09 -11.90 4.17
N GLN A 268 -27.95 -11.06 4.77
CA GLN A 268 -29.25 -10.68 4.19
C GLN A 268 -29.06 -9.46 3.29
N PHE A 269 -29.35 -9.57 2.00
CA PHE A 269 -29.16 -8.50 1.02
C PHE A 269 -30.32 -8.44 0.05
N ALA A 270 -30.93 -7.25 -0.09
CA ALA A 270 -32.10 -7.01 -0.92
C ALA A 270 -33.32 -7.92 -0.62
N GLY A 271 -33.41 -8.48 0.59
CA GLY A 271 -34.50 -9.39 1.00
C GLY A 271 -34.17 -10.87 0.89
N ASP A 272 -32.98 -11.23 0.39
CA ASP A 272 -32.55 -12.61 0.19
C ASP A 272 -31.31 -12.95 1.03
N GLN A 273 -31.17 -14.21 1.44
CA GLN A 273 -29.94 -14.70 2.06
C GLN A 273 -28.91 -15.03 0.98
N VAL A 274 -27.76 -14.38 1.04
CA VAL A 274 -26.71 -14.50 0.02
C VAL A 274 -25.43 -15.02 0.65
N SER A 275 -24.81 -16.00 0.00
CA SER A 275 -23.46 -16.48 0.34
C SER A 275 -22.43 -15.90 -0.63
N ARG A 276 -21.29 -15.47 -0.10
CA ARG A 276 -20.16 -14.92 -0.86
C ARG A 276 -19.68 -15.86 -1.98
N GLU A 277 -19.77 -17.16 -1.75
CA GLU A 277 -19.27 -18.21 -2.65
C GLU A 277 -20.14 -18.38 -3.89
N ALA A 278 -21.41 -18.00 -3.81
CA ALA A 278 -22.39 -18.07 -4.89
C ALA A 278 -22.83 -16.66 -5.37
N ASP A 279 -22.07 -15.61 -5.04
CA ASP A 279 -22.34 -14.25 -5.49
C ASP A 279 -21.17 -13.69 -6.31
N SER A 280 -21.46 -13.29 -7.54
CA SER A 280 -20.49 -12.64 -8.44
C SER A 280 -20.42 -11.13 -8.22
N ALA A 281 -21.38 -10.54 -7.50
CA ALA A 281 -21.37 -9.13 -7.17
C ALA A 281 -20.20 -8.80 -6.22
N LYS A 282 -19.50 -7.70 -6.52
CA LYS A 282 -18.36 -7.24 -5.73
C LYS A 282 -18.51 -5.77 -5.43
N TRP A 283 -18.61 -5.43 -4.15
CA TRP A 283 -18.82 -4.06 -3.75
C TRP A 283 -18.15 -3.73 -2.41
N ALA A 284 -17.93 -2.45 -2.19
CA ALA A 284 -17.36 -1.92 -0.96
C ALA A 284 -18.15 -0.71 -0.46
N LEU A 285 -18.31 -0.62 0.86
CA LEU A 285 -18.83 0.56 1.54
C LEU A 285 -17.68 1.43 2.00
N ILE A 286 -17.79 2.74 1.81
CA ILE A 286 -16.80 3.72 2.26
C ILE A 286 -17.36 4.46 3.47
N GLU A 287 -16.85 4.12 4.66
CA GLU A 287 -17.36 4.63 5.92
C GLU A 287 -17.10 6.14 6.06
N GLY A 288 -18.12 6.89 6.48
CA GLY A 288 -18.04 8.34 6.67
C GLY A 288 -18.04 9.16 5.37
N LYS A 289 -18.27 8.53 4.22
CA LYS A 289 -18.33 9.18 2.90
C LYS A 289 -19.67 9.02 2.18
N ASN A 290 -20.62 8.26 2.75
CA ASN A 290 -21.91 7.93 2.11
C ASN A 290 -21.75 7.31 0.71
N THR A 291 -20.68 6.53 0.50
CA THR A 291 -20.32 6.03 -0.83
C THR A 291 -20.38 4.50 -0.88
N VAL A 292 -20.95 3.98 -1.98
CA VAL A 292 -20.91 2.55 -2.34
C VAL A 292 -20.11 2.40 -3.63
N CYS A 293 -19.09 1.54 -3.62
CA CYS A 293 -18.27 1.25 -4.77
C CYS A 293 -18.57 -0.13 -5.33
N PHE A 294 -19.00 -0.20 -6.59
CA PHE A 294 -19.08 -1.45 -7.36
C PHE A 294 -17.73 -1.74 -8.01
N THR A 295 -17.24 -2.97 -7.92
CA THR A 295 -15.85 -3.30 -8.31
C THR A 295 -15.79 -4.52 -9.21
N THR A 296 -14.69 -4.69 -9.94
CA THR A 296 -14.49 -5.84 -10.83
C THR A 296 -13.64 -6.96 -10.21
N ASN A 297 -12.77 -6.65 -9.24
CA ASN A 297 -11.84 -7.63 -8.66
C ASN A 297 -12.42 -8.37 -7.45
N ASP A 298 -12.00 -9.62 -7.34
CA ASP A 298 -12.18 -10.39 -6.11
C ASP A 298 -11.27 -9.80 -5.00
N TYR A 299 -11.54 -10.14 -3.73
CA TYR A 299 -10.64 -9.80 -2.63
C TYR A 299 -9.66 -10.97 -2.37
N LYS A 300 -8.74 -11.18 -3.32
CA LYS A 300 -7.76 -12.28 -3.30
C LYS A 300 -6.35 -11.74 -3.57
N VAL A 301 -5.31 -12.40 -3.05
CA VAL A 301 -3.92 -11.96 -3.24
C VAL A 301 -3.52 -11.89 -4.72
N ALA A 302 -3.97 -12.86 -5.51
CA ALA A 302 -3.68 -12.93 -6.95
C ALA A 302 -4.26 -11.75 -7.74
N GLU A 303 -5.31 -11.10 -7.24
CA GLU A 303 -5.99 -9.99 -7.94
C GLU A 303 -5.14 -8.73 -8.01
N LYS A 304 -4.05 -8.62 -7.25
CA LYS A 304 -3.09 -7.51 -7.35
C LYS A 304 -2.50 -7.37 -8.75
N GLN A 305 -2.39 -8.47 -9.49
CA GLN A 305 -1.77 -8.53 -10.82
C GLN A 305 -2.78 -8.46 -11.98
N ILE A 306 -4.07 -8.44 -11.69
CA ILE A 306 -5.18 -8.37 -12.66
C ILE A 306 -5.63 -6.90 -12.75
N PRO A 307 -5.84 -6.25 -13.91
CA PRO A 307 -6.42 -4.92 -13.94
C PRO A 307 -7.80 -4.91 -13.28
N GLY A 308 -8.20 -3.72 -12.84
CA GLY A 308 -9.35 -3.58 -11.97
C GLY A 308 -10.02 -2.24 -12.13
N ALA A 309 -11.31 -2.21 -11.87
CA ALA A 309 -12.08 -0.98 -11.85
C ALA A 309 -12.98 -0.94 -10.62
N ALA A 310 -13.28 0.27 -10.18
CA ALA A 310 -14.34 0.53 -9.22
C ALA A 310 -15.14 1.76 -9.65
N VAL A 311 -16.46 1.69 -9.60
CA VAL A 311 -17.39 2.81 -9.81
C VAL A 311 -18.07 3.08 -8.49
N CYS A 312 -17.78 4.25 -7.92
CA CYS A 312 -18.25 4.67 -6.61
C CYS A 312 -19.35 5.70 -6.74
N LEU A 313 -20.50 5.44 -6.12
CA LEU A 313 -21.66 6.32 -6.10
C LEU A 313 -21.84 6.89 -4.70
N GLU A 314 -21.82 8.22 -4.59
CA GLU A 314 -22.07 8.95 -3.35
C GLU A 314 -23.57 9.25 -3.22
N ASN A 315 -24.25 8.49 -2.37
CA ASN A 315 -25.65 8.69 -2.03
C ASN A 315 -25.96 8.09 -0.67
N ALA A 316 -26.45 8.91 0.27
CA ALA A 316 -26.72 8.48 1.64
C ALA A 316 -27.79 7.39 1.74
N GLY A 317 -28.84 7.44 0.91
CA GLY A 317 -29.89 6.41 0.88
C GLY A 317 -29.34 5.06 0.46
N VAL A 318 -28.63 5.01 -0.68
CA VAL A 318 -27.98 3.79 -1.17
C VAL A 318 -26.96 3.26 -0.16
N TYR A 319 -26.11 4.12 0.38
CA TYR A 319 -25.14 3.74 1.41
C TYR A 319 -25.82 3.10 2.63
N ASN A 320 -26.92 3.69 3.13
CA ASN A 320 -27.64 3.15 4.28
C ASN A 320 -28.26 1.78 4.00
N VAL A 321 -28.82 1.58 2.81
CA VAL A 321 -29.40 0.28 2.39
C VAL A 321 -28.33 -0.80 2.33
N PHE A 322 -27.17 -0.52 1.71
CA PHE A 322 -26.05 -1.49 1.69
C PHE A 322 -25.45 -1.70 3.09
N ARG A 323 -25.36 -0.65 3.91
CA ARG A 323 -24.87 -0.73 5.29
C ARG A 323 -25.75 -1.63 6.15
N ALA A 324 -27.07 -1.62 5.95
CA ALA A 324 -28.00 -2.47 6.67
C ALA A 324 -27.75 -3.98 6.42
N ALA A 325 -27.26 -4.35 5.24
CA ALA A 325 -26.82 -5.72 4.96
C ALA A 325 -25.42 -6.02 5.52
N ALA A 326 -24.53 -5.02 5.54
CA ALA A 326 -23.13 -5.14 5.95
C ALA A 326 -22.89 -5.00 7.47
N VAL A 327 -23.85 -5.40 8.32
CA VAL A 327 -23.78 -5.23 9.78
C VAL A 327 -22.80 -6.23 10.40
N ASN A 328 -22.90 -7.50 9.99
CA ASN A 328 -22.03 -8.56 10.49
C ASN A 328 -20.70 -8.49 9.74
N LEU A 329 -19.61 -8.35 10.49
CA LEU A 329 -18.26 -8.27 9.96
C LEU A 329 -17.44 -9.45 10.47
N GLU A 330 -16.59 -10.00 9.61
CA GLU A 330 -15.60 -10.97 10.06
C GLU A 330 -14.75 -10.35 11.17
N ALA A 331 -14.45 -11.16 12.19
CA ALA A 331 -13.62 -10.72 13.28
C ALA A 331 -12.29 -10.21 12.73
N CYS A 332 -11.89 -9.03 13.19
CA CYS A 332 -10.48 -8.70 13.21
C CYS A 332 -9.86 -9.80 14.07
N ASN A 333 -8.95 -10.60 13.54
CA ASN A 333 -8.13 -11.45 14.39
C ASN A 333 -7.37 -10.50 15.32
N LYS A 334 -7.95 -10.21 16.49
CA LYS A 334 -7.21 -9.75 17.64
C LYS A 334 -6.25 -10.91 17.89
N SER A 335 -4.98 -10.71 17.60
CA SER A 335 -3.97 -11.61 18.12
C SER A 335 -4.12 -11.59 19.63
N SER A 336 -4.70 -12.66 20.16
CA SER A 336 -4.58 -13.02 21.56
C SER A 336 -3.09 -13.04 21.88
N TRP A 337 -2.71 -12.31 22.92
CA TRP A 337 -1.36 -12.21 23.43
C TRP A 337 -0.82 -13.59 23.82
N ALA A 338 -0.17 -14.25 22.86
CA ALA A 338 0.72 -15.37 23.11
C ALA A 338 2.04 -14.96 22.48
N GLN A 339 2.95 -14.46 23.33
CA GLN A 339 4.36 -14.16 23.08
C GLN A 339 4.69 -13.83 21.62
N GLY A 340 4.74 -12.53 21.26
CA GLY A 340 5.33 -12.14 19.98
C GLY A 340 6.77 -12.62 19.95
N VAL A 341 7.07 -13.68 19.21
CA VAL A 341 8.40 -14.31 19.22
C VAL A 341 9.38 -13.48 18.38
N GLY A 342 8.87 -12.76 17.37
CA GLY A 342 9.62 -11.85 16.50
C GLY A 342 9.49 -10.37 16.85
N THR A 343 9.55 -9.99 18.13
CA THR A 343 9.50 -8.58 18.59
C THR A 343 10.78 -8.18 19.29
N CYS A 344 11.03 -6.88 19.40
CA CYS A 344 12.05 -6.33 20.29
C CYS A 344 11.72 -6.67 21.74
N LYS A 345 12.73 -7.11 22.50
CA LYS A 345 12.57 -7.52 23.89
C LYS A 345 13.34 -6.61 24.85
N ALA A 346 12.74 -6.32 25.98
CA ALA A 346 13.40 -5.75 27.15
C ALA A 346 14.30 -6.81 27.84
N ASP A 347 15.13 -6.38 28.80
CA ASP A 347 16.00 -7.28 29.56
C ASP A 347 15.22 -8.39 30.30
N ASN A 348 14.02 -8.06 30.78
CA ASN A 348 13.06 -8.97 31.41
C ASN A 348 12.17 -9.74 30.43
N ASN A 349 12.52 -9.76 29.14
CA ASN A 349 11.78 -10.42 28.04
C ASN A 349 10.38 -9.84 27.74
N ALA A 350 10.05 -8.64 28.25
CA ALA A 350 8.83 -7.94 27.86
C ALA A 350 8.92 -7.43 26.41
N ASP A 351 7.79 -7.41 25.71
CA ASP A 351 7.70 -6.86 24.35
C ASP A 351 7.86 -5.33 24.35
N LEU A 352 8.74 -4.83 23.49
CA LEU A 352 8.97 -3.41 23.26
C LEU A 352 8.60 -3.03 21.82
N ASN A 353 8.14 -1.79 21.61
CA ASN A 353 7.95 -1.26 20.26
C ASN A 353 9.30 -0.97 19.59
N TRP A 354 10.26 -0.50 20.38
CA TRP A 354 11.62 -0.24 19.96
C TRP A 354 12.53 -0.10 21.19
N TYR A 355 13.85 -0.21 20.97
CA TYR A 355 14.84 0.20 21.97
C TYR A 355 16.13 0.64 21.29
N PHE A 356 16.91 1.45 22.00
CA PHE A 356 18.34 1.65 21.74
C PHE A 356 19.16 0.96 22.82
N VAL A 357 20.30 0.38 22.43
CA VAL A 357 21.36 -0.01 23.37
C VAL A 357 22.64 0.69 22.96
N TYR A 358 23.33 1.31 23.90
CA TYR A 358 24.67 1.85 23.72
C TYR A 358 25.66 1.10 24.62
N LYS A 359 26.73 0.60 24.01
CA LYS A 359 27.87 -0.02 24.67
C LYS A 359 29.05 0.95 24.60
N PRO A 360 29.52 1.52 25.71
CA PRO A 360 30.64 2.47 25.66
C PRO A 360 32.00 1.83 25.33
N PRO A 361 32.99 2.63 24.91
CA PRO A 361 34.38 2.17 24.78
C PRO A 361 34.92 1.65 26.12
N ASN A 362 35.62 0.51 26.10
CA ASN A 362 36.24 -0.14 27.27
C ASN A 362 35.28 -0.56 28.40
N VAL A 363 33.97 -0.54 28.17
CA VAL A 363 32.96 -0.89 29.18
C VAL A 363 31.98 -1.92 28.61
N LEU A 364 31.88 -3.09 29.26
CA LEU A 364 30.93 -4.15 28.86
C LEU A 364 29.51 -3.89 29.36
N GLN A 365 29.36 -3.10 30.42
CA GLN A 365 28.06 -2.67 30.92
C GLN A 365 27.41 -1.69 29.93
N THR A 366 26.26 -2.08 29.39
CA THR A 366 25.55 -1.25 28.41
C THR A 366 24.52 -0.34 29.08
N LYS A 367 24.10 0.66 28.31
CA LYS A 367 22.95 1.51 28.61
C LYS A 367 21.84 1.18 27.62
N ILE A 368 20.62 1.02 28.11
CA ILE A 368 19.42 0.78 27.32
C ILE A 368 18.47 1.98 27.42
N MET A 369 17.79 2.28 26.32
CA MET A 369 16.68 3.22 26.27
C MET A 369 15.51 2.51 25.59
N GLN A 370 14.42 2.35 26.31
CA GLN A 370 13.28 1.54 25.91
C GLN A 370 12.10 2.41 25.46
N SER A 371 11.23 1.86 24.60
CA SER A 371 9.97 2.51 24.25
C SER A 371 9.09 2.72 25.50
N GLY A 372 8.66 3.97 25.73
CA GLY A 372 7.82 4.37 26.85
C GLY A 372 7.47 5.87 26.77
N LEU A 373 6.75 6.38 27.77
CA LEU A 373 6.32 7.79 27.80
C LEU A 373 7.51 8.78 27.86
N ASN A 374 8.53 8.46 28.66
CA ASN A 374 9.72 9.29 28.86
C ASN A 374 10.99 8.44 28.73
N PRO A 375 11.42 8.11 27.49
CA PRO A 375 12.57 7.25 27.29
C PRO A 375 13.87 7.95 27.71
N THR A 376 14.64 7.31 28.58
CA THR A 376 15.94 7.76 29.08
C THR A 376 16.96 6.64 29.04
N TRP A 377 18.26 6.98 29.06
CA TRP A 377 19.32 5.98 29.22
C TRP A 377 19.31 5.41 30.64
N ALA A 378 19.22 4.10 30.78
CA ALA A 378 19.35 3.36 32.03
C ALA A 378 20.42 2.27 31.88
N PRO A 379 21.08 1.81 32.96
CA PRO A 379 21.91 0.61 32.91
C PRO A 379 21.08 -0.60 32.46
N SER A 380 21.60 -1.40 31.52
CA SER A 380 21.01 -2.70 31.21
C SER A 380 21.19 -3.66 32.40
N ALA A 381 20.31 -4.65 32.54
CA ALA A 381 20.34 -5.58 33.65
C ALA A 381 21.60 -6.46 33.70
N GLN A 382 22.22 -6.72 32.55
CA GLN A 382 23.45 -7.52 32.43
C GLN A 382 24.45 -6.86 31.47
N PRO A 383 25.76 -7.14 31.60
CA PRO A 383 26.77 -6.77 30.61
C PRO A 383 26.52 -7.43 29.24
N ILE A 384 27.02 -6.82 28.17
CA ILE A 384 26.76 -7.28 26.79
C ILE A 384 27.29 -8.68 26.49
N GLU A 385 28.29 -9.18 27.22
CA GLU A 385 28.87 -10.50 26.97
C GLU A 385 28.08 -11.65 27.61
N ARG A 386 27.13 -11.35 28.49
CA ARG A 386 26.29 -12.37 29.12
C ARG A 386 25.30 -12.92 28.10
N ASN A 387 25.13 -14.24 28.09
CA ASN A 387 24.22 -14.96 27.20
C ASN A 387 22.79 -15.09 27.75
N ASN A 388 22.43 -14.33 28.80
CA ASN A 388 21.08 -14.25 29.34
C ASN A 388 20.82 -12.86 29.95
N GLY A 389 19.54 -12.54 30.20
CA GLY A 389 19.16 -11.35 30.98
C GLY A 389 19.48 -9.99 30.33
N HIS A 390 19.81 -9.96 29.04
CA HIS A 390 20.06 -8.73 28.28
C HIS A 390 19.11 -8.66 27.08
N SER A 391 18.50 -7.50 26.83
CA SER A 391 17.56 -7.20 25.72
C SER A 391 18.00 -7.68 24.34
N ILE A 392 19.27 -7.50 23.97
CA ILE A 392 19.82 -8.01 22.70
C ILE A 392 19.75 -9.54 22.65
N VAL A 393 20.12 -10.22 23.74
CA VAL A 393 20.03 -11.68 23.84
C VAL A 393 18.59 -12.14 23.74
N GLN A 394 17.68 -11.50 24.48
CA GLN A 394 16.25 -11.84 24.47
C GLN A 394 15.65 -11.67 23.07
N THR A 395 15.99 -10.57 22.37
CA THR A 395 15.51 -10.28 21.02
C THR A 395 16.10 -11.27 20.00
N MET A 396 17.38 -11.63 20.13
CA MET A 396 18.08 -12.53 19.21
C MET A 396 17.96 -14.01 19.60
N ALA A 397 17.17 -14.38 20.61
CA ALA A 397 17.06 -15.75 21.10
C ALA A 397 16.71 -16.76 19.98
N HIS A 398 15.80 -16.38 19.10
CA HIS A 398 15.34 -17.19 17.96
C HIS A 398 16.18 -17.03 16.69
N PHE A 399 17.24 -16.24 16.76
CA PHE A 399 18.26 -16.14 15.72
C PHE A 399 19.47 -17.03 16.04
N VAL A 400 19.85 -17.09 17.33
CA VAL A 400 20.99 -17.88 17.80
C VAL A 400 20.66 -19.34 18.08
N ALA A 401 19.37 -19.66 18.19
CA ALA A 401 18.84 -21.01 18.34
C ALA A 401 17.67 -21.22 17.37
N ASP A 402 17.51 -22.44 16.88
CA ASP A 402 16.48 -22.75 15.88
C ASP A 402 15.07 -22.58 16.45
N ASN A 403 14.21 -21.91 15.69
CA ASN A 403 12.79 -21.81 16.00
C ASN A 403 11.99 -21.93 14.69
N PRO A 404 11.12 -22.95 14.55
CA PRO A 404 10.40 -23.21 13.31
C PRO A 404 9.44 -22.07 12.93
N ASN A 405 8.99 -21.27 13.89
CA ASN A 405 8.05 -20.17 13.67
C ASN A 405 8.75 -18.87 13.25
N ILE A 406 10.05 -18.73 13.50
CA ILE A 406 10.81 -17.54 13.13
C ILE A 406 11.56 -17.77 11.83
N LYS A 407 11.47 -16.79 10.94
CA LYS A 407 12.24 -16.73 9.71
C LYS A 407 13.15 -15.52 9.75
N VAL A 408 14.37 -15.71 9.29
CA VAL A 408 15.46 -14.76 9.47
C VAL A 408 16.04 -14.37 8.12
N LEU A 409 16.44 -13.10 8.03
CA LEU A 409 17.34 -12.61 7.01
C LEU A 409 18.36 -11.71 7.72
N ALA A 410 19.63 -12.11 7.71
CA ALA A 410 20.70 -11.40 8.37
C ALA A 410 21.74 -10.94 7.37
N TYR A 411 22.24 -9.72 7.59
CA TYR A 411 23.13 -9.03 6.68
C TYR A 411 24.27 -8.34 7.44
N SER A 412 25.48 -8.40 6.90
CA SER A 412 26.69 -7.81 7.49
C SER A 412 27.82 -7.80 6.47
N ASP A 413 28.63 -6.74 6.46
CA ASP A 413 29.91 -6.65 5.73
C ASP A 413 31.05 -7.45 6.39
N ASP A 414 30.91 -7.75 7.69
CA ASP A 414 31.88 -8.54 8.44
C ASP A 414 31.14 -9.53 9.36
N PRO A 415 30.48 -10.57 8.82
CA PRO A 415 29.78 -11.57 9.61
C PRO A 415 30.76 -12.51 10.35
N PRO A 416 30.37 -13.08 11.50
CA PRO A 416 31.24 -14.02 12.22
C PRO A 416 31.53 -15.28 11.40
N ASN A 417 32.69 -15.89 11.65
CA ASN A 417 33.14 -17.15 11.06
C ASN A 417 33.27 -17.16 9.52
N LEU A 418 33.26 -15.98 8.89
CA LEU A 418 33.50 -15.79 7.47
C LEU A 418 34.54 -14.69 7.28
N PRO A 419 35.34 -14.73 6.20
CA PRO A 419 36.16 -13.58 5.83
C PRO A 419 35.25 -12.38 5.52
N PRO A 420 35.72 -11.13 5.66
CA PRO A 420 34.96 -9.95 5.25
C PRO A 420 34.44 -10.11 3.82
N ARG A 421 33.14 -9.84 3.61
CA ARG A 421 32.48 -10.00 2.31
C ARG A 421 31.86 -8.67 1.91
N ASN A 422 32.03 -8.31 0.64
CA ASN A 422 31.42 -7.12 0.04
C ASN A 422 31.87 -5.80 0.72
N GLU A 423 33.12 -5.41 0.48
CA GLU A 423 33.77 -4.17 0.98
C GLU A 423 33.03 -2.86 0.64
N LYS A 424 31.96 -2.93 -0.16
CA LYS A 424 31.19 -1.75 -0.54
C LYS A 424 30.27 -1.28 0.59
N SER A 425 29.62 -2.18 1.31
CA SER A 425 28.65 -1.81 2.36
C SER A 425 29.27 -1.82 3.76
N LYS A 426 28.68 -1.05 4.68
CA LYS A 426 28.98 -1.09 6.12
C LYS A 426 27.75 -1.50 6.96
N ALA A 427 26.71 -1.98 6.29
CA ALA A 427 25.41 -2.24 6.88
C ALA A 427 25.39 -3.58 7.62
N LYS A 428 24.87 -3.58 8.85
CA LYS A 428 24.75 -4.79 9.68
C LYS A 428 23.39 -4.83 10.36
N GLY A 429 22.74 -5.99 10.34
CA GLY A 429 21.43 -6.17 10.96
C GLY A 429 20.78 -7.51 10.69
N VAL A 430 19.63 -7.69 11.32
CA VAL A 430 18.82 -8.91 11.28
C VAL A 430 17.35 -8.52 11.15
N LEU A 431 16.65 -9.18 10.24
CA LEU A 431 15.20 -9.23 10.18
C LEU A 431 14.74 -10.54 10.79
N LEU A 432 13.96 -10.47 11.86
CA LEU A 432 13.23 -11.60 12.44
C LEU A 432 11.77 -11.48 12.04
N ILE A 433 11.21 -12.50 11.44
CA ILE A 433 9.83 -12.51 10.94
C ILE A 433 9.12 -13.68 11.60
N ASP A 434 8.07 -13.37 12.36
CA ASP A 434 7.17 -14.38 12.86
C ASP A 434 6.29 -14.85 11.70
N ASN A 435 6.50 -16.09 11.28
CA ASN A 435 5.79 -16.71 10.16
C ASN A 435 4.56 -17.50 10.62
N SER A 436 4.10 -17.28 11.86
CA SER A 436 2.83 -17.78 12.38
C SER A 436 1.67 -16.84 12.02
N VAL A 437 0.49 -17.04 12.61
CA VAL A 437 -0.68 -16.15 12.44
C VAL A 437 -0.49 -14.74 13.02
N VAL A 438 0.62 -14.47 13.70
CA VAL A 438 0.92 -13.18 14.32
C VAL A 438 1.64 -12.26 13.33
N ASN A 439 1.03 -11.12 13.02
CA ASN A 439 1.67 -10.05 12.26
C ASN A 439 2.75 -9.37 13.12
N ALA A 440 3.95 -9.97 13.20
CA ALA A 440 5.08 -9.47 13.97
C ALA A 440 6.41 -9.72 13.25
N ALA A 441 7.24 -8.67 13.22
CA ALA A 441 8.63 -8.77 12.84
C ALA A 441 9.48 -7.79 13.64
N ALA A 442 10.78 -8.06 13.76
CA ALA A 442 11.74 -7.19 14.39
C ALA A 442 12.85 -6.85 13.38
N TRP A 443 13.13 -5.57 13.23
CA TRP A 443 14.29 -5.08 12.48
C TRP A 443 15.35 -4.61 13.46
N PHE A 444 16.44 -5.36 13.51
CA PHE A 444 17.57 -5.13 14.39
C PHE A 444 18.77 -4.60 13.59
N VAL A 445 19.32 -3.46 14.01
CA VAL A 445 20.44 -2.77 13.34
C VAL A 445 21.55 -2.53 14.35
N HIS A 446 22.81 -2.74 13.96
CA HIS A 446 23.96 -2.57 14.86
C HIS A 446 25.23 -2.12 14.13
N THR A 447 26.26 -1.76 14.91
CA THR A 447 27.57 -1.33 14.37
C THR A 447 28.71 -2.33 14.60
N VAL A 448 28.44 -3.45 15.28
CA VAL A 448 29.47 -4.41 15.72
C VAL A 448 29.90 -5.35 14.59
N PRO A 449 31.19 -5.36 14.18
CA PRO A 449 31.73 -6.40 13.28
C PRO A 449 31.82 -7.76 13.98
N LYS A 450 31.79 -8.85 13.20
CA LYS A 450 31.83 -10.25 13.68
C LYS A 450 30.72 -10.61 14.67
N PHE A 451 29.61 -9.88 14.62
CA PHE A 451 28.38 -10.09 15.40
C PHE A 451 27.22 -10.25 14.42
N LEU A 452 26.31 -11.23 14.51
CA LEU A 452 26.16 -12.36 15.43
C LEU A 452 25.99 -13.66 14.62
N SER A 453 26.36 -14.81 15.16
CA SER A 453 26.30 -16.08 14.42
C SER A 453 24.89 -16.66 14.43
N HIS A 454 24.33 -16.94 13.24
CA HIS A 454 23.05 -17.63 13.10
C HIS A 454 23.19 -19.09 13.54
N LEU A 455 22.32 -19.54 14.46
CA LEU A 455 22.37 -20.88 15.08
C LEU A 455 23.68 -21.22 15.80
N GLY A 456 24.51 -20.22 16.12
CA GLY A 456 25.82 -20.40 16.75
C GLY A 456 25.86 -20.09 18.25
N GLY A 457 24.71 -19.81 18.88
CA GLY A 457 24.66 -19.27 20.24
C GLY A 457 25.06 -17.79 20.33
N TYR A 458 24.78 -17.17 21.48
CA TYR A 458 25.14 -15.77 21.72
C TYR A 458 26.62 -15.63 22.09
N SER A 459 27.33 -14.71 21.42
CA SER A 459 28.74 -14.41 21.69
C SER A 459 29.05 -12.94 21.41
N TRP A 460 29.87 -12.34 22.27
CA TRP A 460 30.39 -10.98 22.11
C TRP A 460 31.81 -10.99 21.51
N PRO A 461 32.08 -10.25 20.41
CA PRO A 461 33.43 -10.13 19.86
C PRO A 461 34.35 -9.30 20.78
N GLN A 462 35.26 -9.97 21.49
CA GLN A 462 36.13 -9.32 22.49
C GLN A 462 37.04 -8.22 21.91
N THR A 463 37.38 -8.28 20.63
CA THR A 463 38.13 -7.22 19.94
C THR A 463 37.37 -5.90 19.86
N GLU A 464 36.04 -5.93 19.99
CA GLU A 464 35.18 -4.75 19.98
C GLU A 464 34.89 -4.21 21.40
N THR A 465 35.49 -4.81 22.44
CA THR A 465 35.41 -4.30 23.81
C THR A 465 36.06 -2.91 23.96
N ALA A 466 37.08 -2.59 23.16
CA ALA A 466 37.74 -1.28 23.20
C ALA A 466 36.92 -0.15 22.57
N LYS A 467 35.85 -0.45 21.80
CA LYS A 467 35.10 0.54 21.01
C LYS A 467 33.67 0.77 21.50
N GLY A 468 33.15 1.95 21.24
CA GLY A 468 31.73 2.27 21.41
C GLY A 468 30.88 1.66 20.30
N HIS A 469 29.70 1.13 20.65
CA HIS A 469 28.74 0.56 19.69
C HIS A 469 27.30 0.92 20.05
N ILE A 470 26.45 0.99 19.03
CA ILE A 470 25.03 1.27 19.19
C ILE A 470 24.19 0.24 18.45
N PHE A 471 23.05 -0.08 19.03
CA PHE A 471 22.05 -1.00 18.52
C PHE A 471 20.70 -0.32 18.52
N LEU A 472 19.89 -0.65 17.52
CA LEU A 472 18.50 -0.24 17.42
C LEU A 472 17.67 -1.47 17.07
N CYS A 473 16.62 -1.70 17.83
CA CYS A 473 15.59 -2.66 17.48
C CYS A 473 14.28 -1.93 17.23
N LEU A 474 13.58 -2.30 16.16
CA LEU A 474 12.24 -1.81 15.81
C LEU A 474 11.29 -3.00 15.64
N SER A 475 10.26 -3.09 16.48
CA SER A 475 9.15 -4.01 16.27
C SER A 475 8.24 -3.42 15.19
N ILE A 476 8.08 -4.14 14.09
CA ILE A 476 7.34 -3.72 12.90
C ILE A 476 6.27 -4.75 12.54
N ASN A 477 5.32 -4.33 11.71
CA ASN A 477 4.33 -5.23 11.11
C ASN A 477 4.86 -5.75 9.77
N GLU A 478 4.36 -6.91 9.33
CA GLU A 478 4.60 -7.55 8.04
C GLU A 478 4.41 -6.59 6.86
N GLU A 479 3.44 -5.67 6.97
CA GLU A 479 3.15 -4.62 5.98
C GLU A 479 4.35 -3.70 5.69
N SER A 480 5.27 -3.57 6.66
CA SER A 480 6.48 -2.75 6.56
C SER A 480 7.67 -3.51 5.97
N LEU A 481 7.57 -4.83 5.77
CA LEU A 481 8.70 -5.66 5.32
C LEU A 481 9.27 -5.20 3.97
N ASN A 482 8.43 -4.93 2.97
CA ASN A 482 8.91 -4.43 1.69
C ASN A 482 9.59 -3.06 1.80
N ALA A 483 9.09 -2.18 2.67
CA ALA A 483 9.68 -0.86 2.88
C ALA A 483 11.08 -0.97 3.52
N VAL A 484 11.21 -1.83 4.55
CA VAL A 484 12.50 -2.13 5.18
C VAL A 484 13.44 -2.84 4.23
N ALA A 485 12.98 -3.89 3.55
CA ALA A 485 13.79 -4.66 2.62
C ALA A 485 14.34 -3.80 1.49
N ARG A 486 13.52 -2.89 0.94
CA ARG A 486 13.97 -1.94 -0.08
C ARG A 486 15.02 -0.98 0.47
N ALA A 487 14.80 -0.40 1.66
CA ALA A 487 15.79 0.47 2.30
C ALA A 487 17.11 -0.27 2.61
N VAL A 488 17.05 -1.54 2.97
CA VAL A 488 18.23 -2.41 3.19
C VAL A 488 18.92 -2.74 1.88
N ARG A 489 18.19 -3.09 0.82
CA ARG A 489 18.73 -3.43 -0.50
C ARG A 489 19.54 -2.30 -1.13
N TYR A 490 19.12 -1.04 -0.94
CA TYR A 490 19.87 0.11 -1.43
C TYR A 490 21.22 0.30 -0.72
N GLN A 491 21.48 -0.39 0.39
CA GLN A 491 22.77 -0.38 1.08
C GLN A 491 23.75 -1.38 0.49
N GLU A 492 23.35 -2.14 -0.55
CA GLU A 492 24.14 -3.23 -1.15
C GLU A 492 24.74 -4.19 -0.10
N PRO A 493 23.96 -4.69 0.88
CA PRO A 493 24.52 -5.48 1.97
C PRO A 493 24.82 -6.92 1.52
N TYR A 494 25.72 -7.60 2.24
CA TYR A 494 25.92 -9.03 2.08
C TYR A 494 24.99 -9.81 3.01
N ILE A 495 24.16 -10.70 2.45
CA ILE A 495 23.26 -11.57 3.20
C ILE A 495 24.00 -12.84 3.60
N TYR A 496 24.22 -13.06 4.89
CA TYR A 496 25.00 -14.21 5.41
C TYR A 496 24.14 -15.32 6.03
N ALA A 497 22.88 -15.03 6.34
CA ALA A 497 21.90 -16.04 6.73
C ALA A 497 20.52 -15.67 6.19
N ASN A 498 19.80 -16.64 5.63
CA ASN A 498 18.46 -16.47 5.09
C ASN A 498 17.73 -17.82 5.10
N ASN A 499 16.56 -17.89 5.72
CA ASN A 499 15.68 -19.06 5.67
C ASN A 499 14.22 -18.69 5.35
N LEU A 500 14.02 -17.55 4.67
CA LEU A 500 12.70 -17.06 4.31
C LEU A 500 11.97 -18.04 3.36
N PRO A 501 10.71 -18.44 3.64
CA PRO A 501 9.99 -19.39 2.82
C PRO A 501 9.49 -18.75 1.52
N LEU A 502 9.41 -19.52 0.43
CA LEU A 502 8.91 -19.04 -0.87
C LEU A 502 7.53 -18.38 -0.77
N ALA A 503 6.65 -18.91 0.09
CA ALA A 503 5.32 -18.32 0.32
C ALA A 503 5.37 -16.88 0.82
N LEU A 504 6.37 -16.52 1.64
CA LEU A 504 6.58 -15.16 2.12
C LEU A 504 7.23 -14.29 1.04
N LEU A 505 8.23 -14.82 0.33
CA LEU A 505 8.91 -14.09 -0.75
C LEU A 505 7.95 -13.74 -1.91
N ASN A 506 7.02 -14.63 -2.26
CA ASN A 506 5.99 -14.40 -3.27
C ASN A 506 4.99 -13.30 -2.88
N GLN A 507 4.87 -12.98 -1.59
CA GLN A 507 4.00 -11.91 -1.09
C GLN A 507 4.73 -10.56 -0.99
N HIS A 508 6.06 -10.59 -0.85
CA HIS A 508 6.90 -9.44 -0.55
C HIS A 508 8.03 -9.29 -1.58
N ASN A 509 7.73 -8.69 -2.74
CA ASN A 509 8.69 -8.57 -3.84
C ASN A 509 10.03 -7.91 -3.46
N GLU A 510 10.05 -6.87 -2.63
CA GLU A 510 11.31 -6.23 -2.23
C GLU A 510 12.09 -7.08 -1.23
N LEU A 511 11.40 -7.85 -0.38
CA LEU A 511 12.04 -8.85 0.47
C LEU A 511 12.63 -9.99 -0.36
N SER A 512 11.92 -10.47 -1.37
CA SER A 512 12.43 -11.42 -2.36
C SER A 512 13.66 -10.87 -3.07
N ASN A 513 13.60 -9.64 -3.57
CA ASN A 513 14.71 -9.00 -4.26
C ASN A 513 15.95 -8.84 -3.37
N LEU A 514 15.76 -8.53 -2.09
CA LEU A 514 16.85 -8.47 -1.11
C LEU A 514 17.44 -9.86 -0.88
N ALA A 515 16.59 -10.88 -0.66
CA ALA A 515 17.00 -12.25 -0.38
C ALA A 515 17.75 -12.91 -1.55
N THR A 516 17.38 -12.57 -2.80
CA THR A 516 17.98 -13.13 -4.02
C THR A 516 19.04 -12.23 -4.65
N GLY A 517 19.33 -11.06 -4.08
CA GLY A 517 20.40 -10.17 -4.53
C GLY A 517 20.12 -9.45 -5.85
N VAL A 518 18.85 -9.16 -6.17
CA VAL A 518 18.50 -8.43 -7.40
C VAL A 518 19.11 -7.04 -7.39
N GLU A 519 19.87 -6.70 -8.43
CA GLU A 519 20.56 -5.40 -8.53
C GLU A 519 19.60 -4.21 -8.63
N ILE A 520 20.01 -3.07 -8.06
CA ILE A 520 19.35 -1.78 -8.30
C ILE A 520 19.88 -1.16 -9.60
N ARG A 521 18.98 -0.96 -10.56
CA ARG A 521 19.31 -0.42 -11.90
C ARG A 521 18.63 0.91 -12.21
N VAL A 522 17.80 1.43 -11.32
CA VAL A 522 16.95 2.61 -11.56
C VAL A 522 17.37 3.78 -10.67
N THR A 523 17.48 4.97 -11.29
CA THR A 523 17.72 6.24 -10.59
C THR A 523 16.49 6.66 -9.78
N PRO A 524 16.65 7.38 -8.65
CA PRO A 524 17.82 8.14 -8.21
C PRO A 524 18.85 7.39 -7.35
N PHE A 525 18.87 6.04 -7.31
CA PHE A 525 19.81 5.27 -6.47
C PHE A 525 19.77 5.64 -4.96
N LEU A 526 18.67 6.27 -4.55
CA LEU A 526 18.34 6.65 -3.18
C LEU A 526 16.95 6.12 -2.87
N GLU A 527 16.77 5.63 -1.65
CA GLU A 527 15.50 5.15 -1.12
C GLU A 527 15.12 5.95 0.12
N HIS A 528 13.82 6.20 0.28
CA HIS A 528 13.25 6.82 1.47
C HIS A 528 11.93 6.15 1.80
N ALA A 529 11.96 5.30 2.81
CA ALA A 529 10.79 4.62 3.35
C ALA A 529 10.32 5.31 4.63
N LYS A 530 9.01 5.40 4.80
CA LYS A 530 8.37 5.81 6.05
C LYS A 530 7.58 4.63 6.58
N LEU A 531 7.73 4.33 7.86
CA LEU A 531 7.02 3.26 8.55
C LEU A 531 6.76 3.66 9.99
N THR A 532 5.88 2.93 10.66
CA THR A 532 5.60 3.12 12.07
C THR A 532 5.87 1.80 12.78
N THR A 533 6.47 1.86 13.97
CA THR A 533 6.59 0.65 14.79
C THR A 533 5.21 0.13 15.18
N ARG A 534 5.15 -1.15 15.57
CA ARG A 534 3.92 -1.84 15.96
C ARG A 534 3.10 -0.99 16.95
N ASN A 535 1.78 -1.11 16.90
CA ASN A 535 0.84 -0.35 17.76
C ASN A 535 1.02 1.18 17.71
N ASN A 536 1.49 1.73 16.59
CA ASN A 536 1.76 3.15 16.39
C ASN A 536 2.77 3.75 17.41
N GLY A 537 3.77 2.96 17.83
CA GLY A 537 4.66 3.36 18.92
C GLY A 537 5.62 4.52 18.60
N ALA A 538 6.16 4.57 17.38
CA ALA A 538 7.06 5.62 16.90
C ALA A 538 7.10 5.68 15.38
N ASN A 539 7.17 6.89 14.83
CA ASN A 539 7.40 7.09 13.41
C ASN A 539 8.88 6.86 13.08
N VAL A 540 9.12 6.13 11.99
CA VAL A 540 10.45 5.76 11.53
C VAL A 540 10.61 6.15 10.06
N GLN A 541 11.78 6.69 9.74
CA GLN A 541 12.19 6.95 8.36
C GLN A 541 13.46 6.17 8.07
N ALA A 542 13.44 5.30 7.08
CA ALA A 542 14.59 4.54 6.64
C ALA A 542 15.08 5.07 5.31
N PHE A 543 16.34 5.49 5.27
CA PHE A 543 17.02 5.96 4.08
C PHE A 543 18.02 4.91 3.62
N GLY A 544 17.99 4.61 2.33
CA GLY A 544 18.98 3.75 1.67
C GLY A 544 19.73 4.55 0.61
N LYS A 545 21.04 4.39 0.56
CA LYS A 545 21.92 5.03 -0.41
C LYS A 545 22.79 3.98 -1.07
N HIS A 546 22.70 3.89 -2.39
CA HIS A 546 23.49 2.97 -3.20
C HIS A 546 24.80 3.63 -3.67
N SER A 547 25.85 2.85 -3.96
CA SER A 547 27.16 3.32 -4.47
C SER A 547 27.04 4.29 -5.65
N LYS A 548 26.21 3.93 -6.63
CA LYS A 548 25.86 4.70 -7.85
C LYS A 548 25.19 6.06 -7.60
N SER A 549 24.76 6.37 -6.38
CA SER A 549 24.16 7.67 -6.05
C SER A 549 25.18 8.80 -5.90
N PHE A 550 26.45 8.47 -5.63
CA PHE A 550 27.53 9.42 -5.33
C PHE A 550 27.16 10.52 -4.30
N SER A 551 26.20 10.22 -3.42
CA SER A 551 25.58 11.22 -2.53
C SER A 551 26.21 11.20 -1.13
N ASP A 552 26.35 12.36 -0.49
CA ASP A 552 26.71 12.44 0.93
C ASP A 552 25.49 12.11 1.81
N MET A 553 25.63 11.17 2.75
CA MET A 553 24.52 10.73 3.61
C MET A 553 23.95 11.86 4.47
N TYR A 554 24.80 12.73 4.99
CA TYR A 554 24.37 13.77 5.93
C TYR A 554 23.90 15.00 5.16
N GLU A 555 24.68 15.45 4.18
CA GLU A 555 24.44 16.70 3.46
C GLU A 555 23.39 16.56 2.36
N LYS A 556 23.50 15.54 1.50
CA LYS A 556 22.64 15.40 0.31
C LYS A 556 21.42 14.52 0.55
N VAL A 557 21.52 13.55 1.45
CA VAL A 557 20.39 12.68 1.81
C VAL A 557 19.64 13.30 3.00
N LEU A 558 20.16 13.23 4.22
CA LEU A 558 19.43 13.63 5.42
C LEU A 558 19.04 15.11 5.44
N ARG A 559 20.00 16.04 5.33
CA ARG A 559 19.72 17.49 5.42
C ARG A 559 18.72 17.96 4.36
N ASN A 560 18.88 17.52 3.12
CA ASN A 560 18.00 17.93 2.03
C ASN A 560 16.62 17.26 2.12
N LYS A 561 16.56 15.93 2.32
CA LYS A 561 15.28 15.20 2.38
C LYS A 561 14.46 15.58 3.61
N LEU A 562 15.12 15.84 4.73
CA LEU A 562 14.45 16.27 5.96
C LEU A 562 14.28 17.79 6.03
N SER A 563 14.97 18.57 5.20
CA SER A 563 14.93 20.05 5.22
C SER A 563 15.09 20.57 6.65
N ALA A 564 16.20 20.18 7.28
CA ALA A 564 16.43 20.42 8.70
C ALA A 564 17.92 20.63 8.99
N ARG A 565 18.22 21.31 10.10
CA ARG A 565 19.59 21.43 10.60
C ARG A 565 20.00 20.11 11.22
N ILE A 566 21.24 19.68 10.97
CA ILE A 566 21.74 18.37 11.37
C ILE A 566 23.01 18.53 12.22
N LYS A 567 23.05 17.87 13.38
CA LYS A 567 24.30 17.66 14.15
C LYS A 567 24.81 16.23 13.94
N ILE A 568 26.11 16.06 13.70
CA ILE A 568 26.71 14.76 13.32
C ILE A 568 27.67 14.24 14.38
N TRP A 569 27.47 13.00 14.82
CA TRP A 569 28.47 12.16 15.47
C TRP A 569 28.85 11.00 14.55
N ALA A 570 30.02 11.09 13.93
CA ALA A 570 30.60 10.04 13.09
C ALA A 570 32.10 10.35 12.89
N PRO A 571 32.94 9.34 12.59
CA PRO A 571 34.32 9.58 12.15
C PRO A 571 34.34 10.57 10.98
N SER A 572 35.24 11.55 11.02
CA SER A 572 35.35 12.59 9.99
C SER A 572 36.79 12.91 9.65
N ASP A 573 37.05 13.31 8.41
CA ASP A 573 38.37 13.79 7.99
C ASP A 573 38.50 15.33 8.12
N VAL A 574 39.71 15.84 7.95
CA VAL A 574 40.03 17.29 8.02
C VAL A 574 39.25 18.11 6.98
N ARG A 575 38.91 17.49 5.84
CA ARG A 575 38.18 18.13 4.74
C ARG A 575 36.68 18.25 5.03
N SER A 576 36.13 17.39 5.88
CA SER A 576 34.71 17.34 6.22
C SER A 576 34.40 18.33 7.34
N LYS A 577 34.27 19.61 6.96
CA LYS A 577 33.99 20.74 7.85
C LYS A 577 32.48 20.92 8.11
N SER A 578 32.14 21.57 9.22
CA SER A 578 30.77 22.04 9.45
C SER A 578 30.35 23.01 8.33
N VAL A 579 29.14 22.87 7.81
CA VAL A 579 28.55 23.73 6.77
C VAL A 579 27.47 24.62 7.42
N CYS A 580 27.75 25.91 7.55
CA CYS A 580 26.88 26.86 8.26
C CYS A 580 26.35 27.98 7.35
N ARG A 581 26.28 27.70 6.05
CA ARG A 581 25.69 28.59 5.05
C ARG A 581 24.27 28.13 4.73
N GLY A 582 23.37 29.08 4.50
CA GLY A 582 21.95 28.83 4.22
C GLY A 582 21.12 28.46 5.45
N GLN A 583 19.84 28.13 5.25
CA GLN A 583 18.86 27.92 6.34
C GLN A 583 19.14 26.65 7.18
N TYR A 584 19.65 25.60 6.54
CA TYR A 584 19.86 24.28 7.13
C TYR A 584 21.34 24.00 7.36
N HIS A 585 21.83 24.26 8.57
CA HIS A 585 23.21 24.01 8.96
C HIS A 585 23.52 22.51 9.12
N LEU A 586 24.75 22.13 8.83
CA LEU A 586 25.32 20.80 9.07
C LEU A 586 26.53 20.97 10.01
N ARG A 587 26.45 20.50 11.26
CA ARG A 587 27.47 20.77 12.28
C ARG A 587 28.02 19.48 12.86
N LYS A 588 29.35 19.38 12.99
CA LYS A 588 29.96 18.27 13.74
C LYS A 588 29.78 18.52 15.23
N ILE A 589 29.40 17.48 15.98
CA ILE A 589 29.43 17.52 17.45
C ILE A 589 30.91 17.59 17.88
N ALA A 590 31.24 18.28 18.96
CA ALA A 590 32.62 18.35 19.47
C ALA A 590 33.05 16.99 20.08
N SER A 591 34.31 16.62 19.93
CA SER A 591 34.90 15.44 20.58
C SER A 591 35.89 15.91 21.66
N PRO A 592 35.87 15.35 22.88
CA PRO A 592 34.93 14.34 23.37
C PRO A 592 33.53 14.90 23.70
N MET A 593 32.54 14.02 23.86
CA MET A 593 31.19 14.35 24.35
C MET A 593 30.81 13.50 25.57
N GLN A 594 29.84 13.95 26.38
CA GLN A 594 29.20 13.13 27.41
C GLN A 594 27.97 12.43 26.81
N PHE A 595 27.98 11.11 26.72
CA PHE A 595 26.89 10.33 26.11
C PHE A 595 26.53 9.14 27.00
N ALA A 596 25.25 9.01 27.33
CA ALA A 596 24.73 7.96 28.22
C ALA A 596 25.49 7.85 29.57
N GLY A 597 25.98 8.98 30.09
CA GLY A 597 26.66 9.08 31.38
C GLY A 597 28.16 8.78 31.35
N VAL A 598 28.79 8.70 30.17
CA VAL A 598 30.23 8.46 30.01
C VAL A 598 30.85 9.42 29.00
N GLN A 599 32.13 9.75 29.19
CA GLN A 599 32.89 10.54 28.22
C GLN A 599 33.30 9.65 27.03
N VAL A 600 32.98 10.11 25.82
CA VAL A 600 33.22 9.35 24.59
C VAL A 600 34.05 10.20 23.62
N HIS A 601 35.14 9.61 23.16
CA HIS A 601 35.94 10.14 22.06
C HIS A 601 35.48 9.53 20.74
N ARG A 602 35.37 10.36 19.71
CA ARG A 602 34.93 9.94 18.36
C ARG A 602 35.80 8.85 17.78
N GLU A 603 37.09 8.85 18.08
CA GLU A 603 38.09 7.92 17.58
C GLU A 603 37.92 6.52 18.19
N ALA A 604 37.29 6.44 19.37
CA ALA A 604 37.00 5.21 20.09
C ALA A 604 35.55 4.74 19.91
N ASP A 605 34.74 5.41 19.09
CA ASP A 605 33.31 5.09 18.93
C ASP A 605 32.96 4.71 17.50
N SER A 606 32.43 3.49 17.32
CA SER A 606 31.93 3.00 16.05
C SER A 606 30.47 3.39 15.81
N ALA A 607 29.77 3.91 16.83
CA ALA A 607 28.42 4.45 16.68
C ALA A 607 28.44 5.70 15.80
N LYS A 608 27.49 5.76 14.85
CA LYS A 608 27.32 6.91 13.97
C LYS A 608 25.86 7.32 14.00
N TRP A 609 25.62 8.58 14.26
CA TRP A 609 24.29 9.10 14.38
C TRP A 609 24.22 10.59 14.06
N ALA A 610 23.01 11.03 13.70
CA ALA A 610 22.69 12.39 13.36
C ALA A 610 21.45 12.86 14.11
N LEU A 611 21.51 14.06 14.70
CA LEU A 611 20.39 14.72 15.33
C LEU A 611 19.73 15.67 14.33
N VAL A 612 18.42 15.57 14.15
CA VAL A 612 17.64 16.39 13.22
C VAL A 612 16.87 17.45 13.99
N GLU A 613 17.40 18.67 14.00
CA GLU A 613 16.86 19.77 14.80
C GLU A 613 15.51 20.25 14.27
N GLY A 614 14.56 20.51 15.18
CA GLY A 614 13.20 20.94 14.86
C GLY A 614 12.25 19.83 14.39
N LYS A 615 12.69 18.57 14.38
CA LYS A 615 11.87 17.41 13.97
C LYS A 615 11.83 16.26 14.97
N ASN A 616 12.33 16.47 16.20
CA ASN A 616 12.38 15.44 17.25
C ASN A 616 12.93 14.09 16.77
N THR A 617 13.90 14.11 15.86
CA THR A 617 14.34 12.91 15.14
C THR A 617 15.83 12.65 15.37
N VAL A 618 16.17 11.38 15.65
CA VAL A 618 17.54 10.87 15.73
C VAL A 618 17.72 9.78 14.67
N CYS A 619 18.79 9.86 13.88
CA CYS A 619 19.11 8.89 12.84
C CYS A 619 20.38 8.12 13.19
N LEU A 620 20.31 6.77 13.22
CA LEU A 620 21.52 5.94 13.19
C LEU A 620 21.98 5.78 11.76
N THR A 621 23.27 5.95 11.50
CA THR A 621 23.83 5.91 10.16
C THR A 621 24.91 4.83 10.04
N THR A 622 25.19 4.39 8.82
CA THR A 622 26.30 3.46 8.56
C THR A 622 27.53 4.16 7.97
N ASN A 623 27.34 5.32 7.33
CA ASN A 623 28.41 6.08 6.68
C ASN A 623 29.19 6.98 7.66
N ASP A 624 30.50 7.08 7.43
CA ASP A 624 31.34 8.11 8.06
C ASP A 624 31.00 9.48 7.46
N TYR A 625 31.43 10.57 8.11
CA TYR A 625 31.36 11.91 7.53
C TYR A 625 32.69 12.25 6.83
N LYS A 626 32.93 11.60 5.69
CA LYS A 626 34.16 11.73 4.87
C LYS A 626 33.80 11.87 3.39
N THR A 627 34.64 12.56 2.62
CA THR A 627 34.37 12.77 1.18
C THR A 627 34.34 11.45 0.39
N THR A 628 35.17 10.48 0.77
CA THR A 628 35.22 9.15 0.13
C THR A 628 33.93 8.35 0.31
N GLU A 629 33.15 8.64 1.35
CA GLU A 629 31.90 7.92 1.65
C GLU A 629 30.82 8.16 0.61
N LYS A 630 30.94 9.18 -0.25
CA LYS A 630 29.98 9.41 -1.35
C LYS A 630 29.77 8.18 -2.23
N ARG A 631 30.82 7.38 -2.45
CA ARG A 631 30.81 6.13 -3.24
C ARG A 631 30.46 4.88 -2.44
N ILE A 632 30.44 4.99 -1.11
CA ILE A 632 30.14 3.89 -0.19
C ILE A 632 28.63 3.87 0.04
N PRO A 633 27.92 2.78 -0.30
CA PRO A 633 26.52 2.63 0.05
C PRO A 633 26.31 2.69 1.57
N GLY A 634 25.11 3.02 2.00
CA GLY A 634 24.80 3.06 3.41
C GLY A 634 23.38 3.51 3.70
N ALA A 635 23.07 3.69 4.97
CA ALA A 635 21.74 4.02 5.42
C ALA A 635 21.70 5.02 6.55
N ALA A 636 20.49 5.53 6.76
CA ALA A 636 20.08 6.17 7.97
C ALA A 636 18.73 5.60 8.42
N VAL A 637 18.64 5.11 9.66
CA VAL A 637 17.38 4.72 10.29
C VAL A 637 17.03 5.75 11.35
N CYS A 638 16.01 6.54 11.07
CA CYS A 638 15.61 7.71 11.84
C CYS A 638 14.37 7.42 12.66
N VAL A 639 14.44 7.65 13.98
CA VAL A 639 13.33 7.51 14.92
C VAL A 639 12.88 8.91 15.33
N GLU A 640 11.59 9.20 15.13
CA GLU A 640 10.96 10.44 15.58
C GLU A 640 10.34 10.21 16.97
N ASN A 641 10.99 10.74 18.00
CA ASN A 641 10.55 10.68 19.38
C ASN A 641 11.22 11.79 20.19
N ALA A 642 10.43 12.61 20.90
CA ALA A 642 10.94 13.76 21.65
C ALA A 642 11.89 13.37 22.80
N GLY A 643 11.60 12.29 23.54
CA GLY A 643 12.47 11.84 24.62
C GLY A 643 13.81 11.32 24.12
N VAL A 644 13.80 10.52 23.03
CA VAL A 644 15.03 10.08 22.35
C VAL A 644 15.82 11.30 21.85
N TYR A 645 15.15 12.23 21.16
CA TYR A 645 15.78 13.46 20.68
C TYR A 645 16.46 14.25 21.81
N ASN A 646 15.75 14.45 22.93
CA ASN A 646 16.29 15.19 24.06
C ASN A 646 17.53 14.52 24.65
N ALA A 647 17.50 13.20 24.85
CA ALA A 647 18.64 12.45 25.38
C ALA A 647 19.89 12.55 24.48
N PHE A 648 19.73 12.49 23.16
CA PHE A 648 20.84 12.69 22.22
C PHE A 648 21.26 14.16 22.10
N ASN A 649 20.33 15.10 22.21
CA ASN A 649 20.62 16.53 22.14
C ASN A 649 21.45 17.00 23.34
N THR A 650 21.23 16.45 24.53
CA THR A 650 22.07 16.72 25.72
C THR A 650 23.54 16.37 25.44
N ALA A 651 23.81 15.25 24.77
CA ALA A 651 25.18 14.88 24.38
C ALA A 651 25.74 15.76 23.26
N ALA A 652 24.87 16.21 22.34
CA ALA A 652 25.21 17.08 21.22
C ALA A 652 25.22 18.58 21.57
N ALA A 653 25.45 18.94 22.84
CA ALA A 653 25.42 20.33 23.30
C ALA A 653 26.52 21.17 22.64
N ASN A 654 27.74 20.63 22.57
CA ASN A 654 28.89 21.31 21.98
C ASN A 654 29.10 20.88 20.52
N VAL A 655 29.28 21.85 19.63
CA VAL A 655 29.53 21.62 18.20
C VAL A 655 30.81 22.31 17.76
N VAL A 656 31.50 21.72 16.79
CA VAL A 656 32.68 22.31 16.17
C VAL A 656 32.27 23.59 15.43
N ALA A 657 32.96 24.68 15.73
CA ALA A 657 32.73 25.98 15.12
C ALA A 657 32.79 25.92 13.59
N CYS A 658 32.03 26.80 12.96
CA CYS A 658 32.07 26.97 11.52
C CYS A 658 33.28 27.83 11.18
N ASN A 659 34.19 27.36 10.33
CA ASN A 659 35.17 28.25 9.73
C ASN A 659 34.41 29.07 8.68
N ILE A 660 34.19 30.36 8.98
CA ILE A 660 33.42 31.30 8.14
C ILE A 660 34.12 31.49 6.79
#